data_AF-A0A4R6E7C6-F1
#
_entry.id   AF-A0A4R6E7C6-F1
#
_cell.length_a   1.000
_cell.length_b   1.000
_cell.length_c   1.000
_cell.angle_alpha   90.00
_cell.angle_beta   90.00
_cell.angle_gamma   90.00
#
_symmetry.space_group_name_H-M   'P 1'
#
loop_
_entity.id
_entity.type
_entity.pdbx_description
1 polymer ?
#
loop_
_entity_poly.entity_id
_entity_poly.type
_entity_poly.pdbx_seq_one_letter_code
_entity_poly.pdbx_strand_id
1 'polypeptide(L)'
;MAFPRPAHCPAAFLRWLACLFSSVLLMATAVAGYRVEGTPMAELAGRLEPGQFAELQTTLPPGYKRFYDVLRVRLDDGRGIEIDGWTDSAGWDPGRARSYFIGERQYKKFISYDAVANTWRELGWEGEPPPKYEQYGHTYGRTALDSKRGDYYLLSGASLFRYHIDSARWSALGEAPIKGFLSMAWHEKLDKLVAVSPGHQVYAFRDGEWTTLGKSAVDGYHSLGRYNRKRGDMLVAGGNESLRKVDLIDGQGHIKSMPDAPFDIAIKDTALTYDPLSGNYLVFRRNQRQLYELDPDRGEWRLAEDWNKGGWPFGQYGYHVPIVIDELGVILWQHEGGPRLYRHRSAFAAGASAAPAADKADKADKADKADKADKADKADKADKADKADKAEKAEKAEKAEKAASAAPRQAAHAPQEGGPPGLPVPEAYALPDPKPYALPGMKTEATETTSSKAPVNSSGRARTGEHEQAAAPAAPKATPELKAEKADKAGRAEKATPAASPQSAAGHAAQGPSARGGPPPAPVPPARMSALLKQMKPGEWKLVPTTLPQGYNKLSEVFFVRFCPLESGQGTYGNGWMDAFVYDPSTQAFFAMLMRDKSEKRLVWLDAELRWHLASNPEGVGDCSYNRRAFNRLSIVDGQLYWPPAFWGNDRKRVGEFRRAPTRAFIEHGNARFDDYGVGIGITSLGQAGDHAAEWFPELGGWIMHIAGSDTRNADDAHWPARGGHTEQGAAENKVFAGRIFLYHPGDAGWTYLDRTYSQGFRGRLVYNPIRHEMLVAPGGYGPDDEFARITAEGKVEKLDRARLENGEVLHYHTSNNNLTYDPVTGDYLWWSYNHQRIWRSKDGRVWSEYEDFAHYRFNGEGGLFGASSFIQVAPIAGTDGLAWFDPNRGLILHRLRH
;
A
#
# COMPACT_ATOMS: atom_id res chain seq x y z
N MET A 1 72.39 77.80 5.14
CA MET A 1 72.26 76.41 4.66
C MET A 1 71.31 75.73 5.65
N ALA A 2 70.08 75.29 5.38
CA ALA A 2 69.39 74.75 4.19
C ALA A 2 69.04 73.26 4.43
N PHE A 3 67.86 72.82 3.95
CA PHE A 3 67.27 71.48 4.08
C PHE A 3 66.62 71.13 5.46
N PRO A 4 65.55 70.30 5.50
CA PRO A 4 64.26 70.85 5.96
C PRO A 4 63.49 70.01 7.02
N ARG A 5 62.25 70.44 7.30
CA ARG A 5 61.26 69.80 8.19
C ARG A 5 60.87 68.37 7.74
N PRO A 6 60.39 67.51 8.67
CA PRO A 6 60.06 66.11 8.38
C PRO A 6 58.86 65.96 7.43
N ALA A 7 58.95 64.97 6.54
CA ALA A 7 57.86 64.59 5.64
C ALA A 7 56.76 63.81 6.38
N HIS A 8 55.54 63.84 5.83
CA HIS A 8 54.38 63.15 6.43
C HIS A 8 54.56 61.62 6.46
N CYS A 9 54.26 61.01 7.61
CA CYS A 9 53.97 59.59 7.67
C CYS A 9 52.66 59.33 6.91
N PRO A 10 52.62 58.48 5.87
CA PRO A 10 51.44 58.32 5.03
C PRO A 10 50.34 57.54 5.76
N ALA A 11 49.09 57.99 5.61
CA ALA A 11 47.91 57.34 6.18
C ALA A 11 47.70 55.87 5.72
N ALA A 12 48.45 55.43 4.71
CA ALA A 12 48.56 54.02 4.32
C ALA A 12 49.12 53.12 5.44
N PHE A 13 50.09 53.58 6.24
CA PHE A 13 50.77 52.70 7.20
C PHE A 13 49.88 52.35 8.41
N LEU A 14 49.15 53.32 8.96
CA LEU A 14 48.13 53.05 9.99
C LEU A 14 46.95 52.23 9.43
N ARG A 15 46.56 52.43 8.17
CA ARG A 15 45.56 51.57 7.52
C ARG A 15 46.03 50.13 7.38
N TRP A 16 47.32 49.90 7.07
CA TRP A 16 47.89 48.55 6.96
C TRP A 16 47.93 47.83 8.32
N LEU A 17 48.34 48.52 9.39
CA LEU A 17 48.30 48.01 10.76
C LEU A 17 46.87 47.75 11.27
N ALA A 18 45.90 48.62 10.94
CA ALA A 18 44.49 48.39 11.25
C ALA A 18 43.93 47.18 10.49
N CYS A 19 44.26 47.01 9.21
CA CYS A 19 43.89 45.82 8.44
C CYS A 19 44.50 44.53 9.02
N LEU A 20 45.75 44.57 9.50
CA LEU A 20 46.40 43.42 10.14
C LEU A 20 45.74 43.03 11.48
N PHE A 21 45.40 43.99 12.34
CA PHE A 21 44.67 43.67 13.57
C PHE A 21 43.24 43.18 13.29
N SER A 22 42.55 43.75 12.30
CA SER A 22 41.23 43.25 11.89
C SER A 22 41.28 41.85 11.25
N SER A 23 42.31 41.52 10.47
CA SER A 23 42.43 40.19 9.84
C SER A 23 42.89 39.11 10.82
N VAL A 24 43.75 39.44 11.80
CA VAL A 24 44.07 38.53 12.91
C VAL A 24 42.83 38.26 13.78
N LEU A 25 41.97 39.26 14.01
CA LEU A 25 40.73 39.06 14.78
C LEU A 25 39.65 38.30 13.99
N LEU A 26 39.60 38.43 12.66
CA LEU A 26 38.73 37.61 11.80
C LEU A 26 39.25 36.17 11.60
N MET A 27 40.56 35.92 11.65
CA MET A 27 41.08 34.54 11.67
C MET A 27 40.94 33.87 13.04
N ALA A 28 40.79 34.63 14.12
CA ALA A 28 40.54 34.11 15.46
C ALA A 28 39.05 33.72 15.72
N THR A 29 38.15 33.88 14.74
CA THR A 29 36.69 33.70 14.92
C THR A 29 36.06 32.65 14.01
N ALA A 30 36.82 31.62 13.60
CA ALA A 30 36.33 30.54 12.73
C ALA A 30 36.75 29.10 13.12
N VAL A 31 37.02 28.81 14.41
CA VAL A 31 37.06 27.43 14.94
C VAL A 31 36.13 27.27 16.14
N ALA A 32 34.92 27.80 16.03
CA ALA A 32 33.77 27.23 16.74
C ALA A 32 33.50 25.87 16.10
N GLY A 33 34.07 24.80 16.69
CA GLY A 33 33.93 23.44 16.17
C GLY A 33 32.45 23.05 16.06
N TYR A 34 32.08 22.42 14.94
CA TYR A 34 30.71 21.96 14.67
C TYR A 34 30.31 20.83 15.62
N ARG A 35 29.90 21.22 16.82
CA ARG A 35 29.49 20.36 17.92
C ARG A 35 27.98 20.25 17.98
N VAL A 36 27.50 19.08 18.43
CA VAL A 36 26.07 18.84 18.61
C VAL A 36 25.61 19.29 20.00
N GLU A 37 26.53 19.39 20.97
CA GLU A 37 26.29 19.98 22.28
C GLU A 37 25.80 21.44 22.17
N GLY A 38 24.74 21.79 22.92
CA GLY A 38 24.14 23.13 22.87
C GLY A 38 23.16 23.38 21.72
N THR A 39 22.95 22.41 20.82
CA THR A 39 21.92 22.49 19.78
C THR A 39 20.51 22.18 20.33
N PRO A 40 19.42 22.58 19.63
CA PRO A 40 18.06 22.16 19.97
C PRO A 40 17.88 20.63 20.01
N MET A 41 18.66 19.89 19.21
CA MET A 41 18.70 18.43 19.27
C MET A 41 19.27 17.93 20.60
N ALA A 42 20.35 18.52 21.10
CA ALA A 42 20.92 18.18 22.41
C ALA A 42 19.99 18.54 23.56
N GLU A 43 19.34 19.71 23.52
CA GLU A 43 18.36 20.13 24.52
C GLU A 43 17.13 19.19 24.55
N LEU A 44 16.67 18.71 23.38
CA LEU A 44 15.60 17.72 23.31
C LEU A 44 16.07 16.34 23.81
N ALA A 45 17.24 15.86 23.36
CA ALA A 45 17.81 14.59 23.81
C ALA A 45 18.01 14.54 25.34
N GLY A 46 18.50 15.64 25.94
CA GLY A 46 18.70 15.76 27.38
C GLY A 46 17.42 15.72 28.24
N ARG A 47 16.22 15.80 27.61
CA ARG A 47 14.91 15.69 28.28
C ARG A 47 14.18 14.38 27.99
N LEU A 48 14.76 13.47 27.20
CA LEU A 48 14.17 12.16 26.91
C LEU A 48 14.55 11.14 27.99
N GLU A 49 13.54 10.51 28.58
CA GLU A 49 13.69 9.32 29.41
C GLU A 49 13.89 8.04 28.57
N PRO A 50 14.50 6.97 29.10
CA PRO A 50 14.67 5.71 28.37
C PRO A 50 13.34 5.11 27.91
N GLY A 51 13.19 4.91 26.61
CA GLY A 51 11.99 4.43 25.92
C GLY A 51 11.13 5.56 25.32
N GLN A 52 11.45 6.82 25.58
CA GLN A 52 10.66 7.96 25.13
C GLN A 52 11.04 8.42 23.71
N PHE A 53 10.01 8.80 22.95
CA PHE A 53 10.12 9.57 21.71
C PHE A 53 9.73 11.03 21.93
N ALA A 54 10.36 11.95 21.19
CA ALA A 54 9.86 13.32 20.99
C ALA A 54 10.13 13.80 19.56
N GLU A 55 9.28 14.71 19.07
CA GLU A 55 9.44 15.32 17.75
C GLU A 55 10.47 16.45 17.79
N LEU A 56 11.43 16.41 16.87
CA LEU A 56 12.44 17.45 16.71
C LEU A 56 11.87 18.51 15.76
N GLN A 57 11.60 19.71 16.27
CA GLN A 57 11.14 20.82 15.43
C GLN A 57 12.34 21.40 14.65
N THR A 58 12.35 21.21 13.33
CA THR A 58 13.45 21.58 12.43
C THR A 58 12.98 22.54 11.33
N THR A 59 13.83 23.50 10.96
CA THR A 59 13.60 24.35 9.77
C THR A 59 13.70 23.51 8.49
N LEU A 60 12.77 23.72 7.55
CA LEU A 60 12.75 23.06 6.24
C LEU A 60 13.55 23.85 5.19
N PRO A 61 13.99 23.22 4.07
CA PRO A 61 14.63 23.95 3.00
C PRO A 61 13.64 24.91 2.32
N PRO A 62 14.09 26.03 1.73
CA PRO A 62 13.22 26.96 1.01
C PRO A 62 12.35 26.27 -0.04
N GLY A 63 11.07 26.65 -0.09
CA GLY A 63 10.06 26.05 -0.98
C GLY A 63 9.27 24.88 -0.37
N TYR A 64 9.75 24.23 0.69
CA TYR A 64 9.05 23.13 1.35
C TYR A 64 8.13 23.60 2.48
N LYS A 65 6.92 23.04 2.53
CA LYS A 65 5.90 23.36 3.55
C LYS A 65 5.80 22.33 4.67
N ARG A 66 6.18 21.07 4.41
CA ARG A 66 6.16 19.96 5.38
C ARG A 66 7.37 19.06 5.17
N PHE A 67 7.82 18.37 6.20
CA PHE A 67 8.91 17.38 6.07
C PHE A 67 8.55 16.22 5.13
N TYR A 68 7.27 15.82 5.10
CA TYR A 68 6.66 14.94 4.10
C TYR A 68 7.02 15.28 2.64
N ASP A 69 7.15 16.57 2.32
CA ASP A 69 7.45 17.07 0.98
C ASP A 69 8.97 17.04 0.69
N VAL A 70 9.82 17.15 1.72
CA VAL A 70 11.28 17.03 1.60
C VAL A 70 11.68 15.60 1.23
N LEU A 71 11.06 14.60 1.86
CA LEU A 71 11.28 13.17 1.58
C LEU A 71 10.63 12.67 0.27
N ARG A 72 10.34 13.57 -0.69
CA ARG A 72 9.73 13.23 -1.97
C ARG A 72 10.42 13.90 -3.15
N VAL A 73 10.52 13.16 -4.25
CA VAL A 73 10.83 13.71 -5.58
C VAL A 73 9.52 13.91 -6.35
N ARG A 74 9.40 15.07 -7.01
CA ARG A 74 8.33 15.29 -8.00
C ARG A 74 8.71 14.59 -9.30
N LEU A 75 7.72 13.97 -9.94
CA LEU A 75 7.80 13.50 -11.32
C LEU A 75 7.25 14.57 -12.28
N ASP A 76 7.52 14.40 -13.56
CA ASP A 76 6.98 15.22 -14.64
C ASP A 76 5.44 15.15 -14.73
N ASP A 77 4.84 14.03 -14.30
CA ASP A 77 3.38 13.88 -14.15
C ASP A 77 2.80 14.56 -12.89
N GLY A 78 3.62 15.30 -12.16
CA GLY A 78 3.25 16.04 -10.97
C GLY A 78 3.15 15.22 -9.68
N ARG A 79 3.18 13.88 -9.71
CA ARG A 79 3.16 13.07 -8.48
C ARG A 79 4.43 13.27 -7.66
N GLY A 80 4.31 13.15 -6.33
CA GLY A 80 5.45 13.14 -5.41
C GLY A 80 5.66 11.75 -4.83
N ILE A 81 6.75 11.07 -5.18
CA ILE A 81 7.05 9.71 -4.70
C ILE A 81 8.12 9.73 -3.62
N GLU A 82 7.94 8.88 -2.61
CA GLU A 82 8.80 8.73 -1.43
C GLU A 82 10.22 8.25 -1.77
N ILE A 83 11.22 8.83 -1.11
CA ILE A 83 12.65 8.51 -1.33
C ILE A 83 13.26 7.67 -0.19
N ASP A 84 12.57 7.59 0.95
CA ASP A 84 12.92 6.79 2.13
C ASP A 84 12.50 5.32 2.01
N GLY A 85 11.78 4.98 0.92
CA GLY A 85 11.40 3.62 0.58
C GLY A 85 12.59 2.66 0.49
N TRP A 86 12.46 1.51 1.18
CA TRP A 86 13.40 0.38 1.11
C TRP A 86 14.87 0.77 1.33
N THR A 87 15.10 1.73 2.22
CA THR A 87 16.43 2.23 2.61
C THR A 87 16.61 2.03 4.12
N ASP A 88 17.75 1.49 4.56
CA ASP A 88 17.88 0.98 5.93
C ASP A 88 18.41 1.99 6.95
N SER A 89 19.09 3.05 6.50
CA SER A 89 19.82 3.95 7.38
C SER A 89 20.26 5.27 6.72
N ALA A 90 20.75 6.20 7.54
CA ALA A 90 21.54 7.33 7.08
C ALA A 90 22.86 7.45 7.88
N GLY A 91 23.75 8.33 7.40
CA GLY A 91 25.01 8.67 8.07
C GLY A 91 24.87 9.88 9.00
N TRP A 92 25.59 9.85 10.13
CA TRP A 92 25.82 11.00 11.00
C TRP A 92 27.32 11.33 11.05
N ASP A 93 27.65 12.60 10.81
CA ASP A 93 28.99 13.15 10.92
C ASP A 93 29.12 13.93 12.24
N PRO A 94 29.78 13.37 13.28
CA PRO A 94 29.96 14.03 14.57
C PRO A 94 30.96 15.19 14.50
N GLY A 95 31.88 15.20 13.51
CA GLY A 95 32.85 16.28 13.32
C GLY A 95 32.26 17.52 12.63
N ARG A 96 31.08 17.36 12.01
CA ARG A 96 30.35 18.42 11.30
C ARG A 96 28.93 18.65 11.83
N ALA A 97 28.53 17.95 12.90
CA ALA A 97 27.20 17.94 13.50
C ALA A 97 26.04 17.83 12.47
N ARG A 98 26.18 16.93 11.50
CA ARG A 98 25.32 16.84 10.30
C ARG A 98 24.93 15.42 9.93
N SER A 99 23.70 15.24 9.47
CA SER A 99 23.28 14.01 8.79
C SER A 99 23.51 14.08 7.28
N TYR A 100 23.65 12.92 6.65
CA TYR A 100 23.76 12.73 5.20
C TYR A 100 22.90 11.54 4.77
N PHE A 101 21.91 11.80 3.91
CA PHE A 101 20.95 10.80 3.44
C PHE A 101 20.67 11.00 1.95
N ILE A 102 20.91 9.97 1.13
CA ILE A 102 20.43 9.92 -0.25
C ILE A 102 19.32 8.89 -0.39
N GLY A 103 18.15 9.36 -0.81
CA GLY A 103 16.99 8.52 -1.09
C GLY A 103 16.72 8.41 -2.58
N GLU A 104 16.02 7.36 -2.99
CA GLU A 104 15.76 7.07 -4.40
C GLU A 104 14.40 6.40 -4.65
N ARG A 105 13.80 6.73 -5.80
CA ARG A 105 12.69 5.95 -6.37
C ARG A 105 12.68 5.88 -7.89
N GLN A 106 12.68 7.06 -8.51
CA GLN A 106 12.85 7.26 -9.95
C GLN A 106 13.87 8.35 -10.20
N TYR A 107 13.80 9.42 -9.39
CA TYR A 107 14.92 10.34 -9.20
C TYR A 107 15.55 10.11 -7.83
N LYS A 108 16.86 10.32 -7.74
CA LYS A 108 17.60 10.41 -6.48
C LYS A 108 17.45 11.82 -5.90
N LYS A 109 17.32 11.93 -4.58
CA LYS A 109 17.48 13.20 -3.85
C LYS A 109 18.44 13.01 -2.69
N PHE A 110 19.44 13.89 -2.62
CA PHE A 110 20.44 13.93 -1.55
C PHE A 110 20.13 15.08 -0.60
N ILE A 111 19.97 14.79 0.69
CA ILE A 111 19.64 15.77 1.73
C ILE A 111 20.57 15.66 2.93
N SER A 112 20.63 16.73 3.71
CA SER A 112 21.41 16.82 4.95
C SER A 112 20.64 17.66 5.97
N TYR A 113 20.62 17.20 7.22
CA TYR A 113 20.23 18.01 8.36
C TYR A 113 21.49 18.58 9.03
N ASP A 114 21.46 19.86 9.36
CA ASP A 114 22.47 20.56 10.14
C ASP A 114 21.93 20.82 11.55
N ALA A 115 22.56 20.25 12.58
CA ALA A 115 22.08 20.39 13.96
C ALA A 115 22.37 21.77 14.57
N VAL A 116 23.45 22.44 14.13
CA VAL A 116 23.84 23.77 14.62
C VAL A 116 22.88 24.82 14.06
N ALA A 117 22.51 24.71 12.79
CA ALA A 117 21.50 25.54 12.17
C ALA A 117 20.05 25.06 12.41
N ASN A 118 19.86 23.88 13.03
CA ASN A 118 18.57 23.18 13.15
C ASN A 118 17.75 23.16 11.84
N THR A 119 18.43 22.90 10.72
CA THR A 119 17.89 23.15 9.37
C THR A 119 18.20 22.01 8.40
N TRP A 120 17.20 21.61 7.61
CA TRP A 120 17.36 20.70 6.48
C TRP A 120 17.72 21.44 5.19
N ARG A 121 18.53 20.80 4.35
CA ARG A 121 18.92 21.27 3.02
C ARG A 121 18.97 20.11 2.03
N GLU A 122 18.74 20.41 0.76
CA GLU A 122 19.15 19.54 -0.34
C GLU A 122 20.63 19.78 -0.68
N LEU A 123 21.32 18.76 -1.16
CA LEU A 123 22.75 18.82 -1.49
C LEU A 123 23.00 18.82 -3.00
N GLY A 124 24.18 19.33 -3.36
CA GLY A 124 24.59 19.53 -4.74
C GLY A 124 24.94 18.26 -5.51
N TRP A 125 25.05 18.44 -6.83
CA TRP A 125 25.36 17.40 -7.81
C TRP A 125 26.56 17.81 -8.69
N GLU A 126 27.47 18.62 -8.15
CA GLU A 126 28.68 19.05 -8.86
C GLU A 126 29.72 17.93 -8.97
N GLY A 127 30.64 18.05 -9.94
CA GLY A 127 31.68 17.05 -10.19
C GLY A 127 31.16 15.93 -11.09
N GLU A 128 31.39 14.69 -10.69
CA GLU A 128 30.97 13.47 -11.41
C GLU A 128 29.88 12.74 -10.60
N PRO A 129 28.64 13.22 -10.60
CA PRO A 129 27.55 12.62 -9.82
C PRO A 129 27.11 11.26 -10.38
N PRO A 130 26.51 10.40 -9.53
CA PRO A 130 25.77 9.22 -10.00
C PRO A 130 24.56 9.62 -10.85
N PRO A 131 24.03 8.72 -11.70
CA PRO A 131 22.82 8.96 -12.47
C PRO A 131 21.66 9.42 -11.58
N LYS A 132 21.15 10.63 -11.84
CA LYS A 132 20.04 11.21 -11.07
C LYS A 132 18.71 10.47 -11.27
N TYR A 133 18.56 9.75 -12.38
CA TYR A 133 17.36 8.99 -12.74
C TYR A 133 17.70 7.50 -12.90
N GLU A 134 16.92 6.63 -12.27
CA GLU A 134 16.89 5.18 -12.53
C GLU A 134 15.43 4.70 -12.52
N GLN A 135 14.99 3.97 -13.54
CA GLN A 135 13.57 3.67 -13.79
C GLN A 135 12.83 2.98 -12.63
N TYR A 136 13.55 2.15 -11.85
CA TYR A 136 13.05 1.34 -10.74
C TYR A 136 14.02 1.36 -9.54
N GLY A 137 14.46 2.56 -9.13
CA GLY A 137 15.45 2.74 -8.08
C GLY A 137 14.92 2.60 -6.64
N HIS A 138 15.87 2.38 -5.74
CA HIS A 138 15.79 2.39 -4.27
C HIS A 138 17.23 2.34 -3.74
N THR A 139 17.56 3.08 -2.67
CA THR A 139 18.95 3.15 -2.17
C THR A 139 19.39 1.82 -1.53
N TYR A 140 18.49 1.09 -0.84
CA TYR A 140 18.85 -0.04 0.01
C TYR A 140 19.95 0.34 1.02
N GLY A 141 20.78 -0.59 1.47
CA GLY A 141 21.94 -0.28 2.32
C GLY A 141 23.18 0.19 1.53
N ARG A 142 23.03 0.74 0.31
CA ARG A 142 24.14 0.97 -0.64
C ARG A 142 24.92 2.27 -0.41
N THR A 143 24.97 2.75 0.83
CA THR A 143 25.59 4.03 1.21
C THR A 143 26.50 3.89 2.41
N ALA A 144 27.56 4.69 2.49
CA ALA A 144 28.45 4.73 3.64
C ALA A 144 28.98 6.15 3.90
N LEU A 145 29.37 6.44 5.14
CA LEU A 145 29.93 7.73 5.53
C LEU A 145 31.26 7.53 6.26
N ASP A 146 32.35 7.96 5.63
CA ASP A 146 33.61 8.24 6.33
C ASP A 146 33.56 9.70 6.82
N SER A 147 33.01 9.91 8.01
CA SER A 147 32.97 11.24 8.65
C SER A 147 34.35 11.79 8.99
N LYS A 148 35.35 10.91 9.20
CA LYS A 148 36.73 11.31 9.53
C LYS A 148 37.41 12.00 8.33
N ARG A 149 37.15 11.53 7.10
CA ARG A 149 37.61 12.19 5.87
C ARG A 149 36.61 13.22 5.33
N GLY A 150 35.33 13.09 5.66
CA GLY A 150 34.26 13.87 5.03
C GLY A 150 33.86 13.28 3.67
N ASP A 151 33.90 11.96 3.52
CA ASP A 151 33.55 11.26 2.27
C ASP A 151 32.25 10.46 2.45
N TYR A 152 31.22 10.76 1.66
CA TYR A 152 29.97 10.01 1.61
C TYR A 152 29.89 9.17 0.32
N TYR A 153 29.77 7.86 0.44
CA TYR A 153 29.80 6.91 -0.66
C TYR A 153 28.38 6.47 -1.06
N LEU A 154 28.15 6.30 -2.35
CA LEU A 154 26.98 5.65 -2.93
C LEU A 154 27.42 4.66 -4.02
N LEU A 155 26.87 3.46 -4.02
CA LEU A 155 27.00 2.53 -5.15
C LEU A 155 25.74 2.58 -6.03
N SER A 156 25.83 3.18 -7.22
CA SER A 156 24.72 3.32 -8.18
C SER A 156 24.90 2.33 -9.35
N GLY A 157 23.89 1.52 -9.69
CA GLY A 157 24.06 0.45 -10.68
C GLY A 157 25.15 -0.55 -10.27
N ALA A 158 26.30 -0.52 -10.96
CA ALA A 158 27.51 -1.26 -10.59
C ALA A 158 28.70 -0.36 -10.17
N SER A 159 28.54 0.97 -10.20
CA SER A 159 29.63 1.94 -10.05
C SER A 159 29.61 2.62 -8.69
N LEU A 160 30.80 2.78 -8.09
CA LEU A 160 30.99 3.48 -6.82
C LEU A 160 31.22 4.97 -7.07
N PHE A 161 30.50 5.80 -6.33
CA PHE A 161 30.62 7.25 -6.34
C PHE A 161 30.93 7.74 -4.93
N ARG A 162 31.68 8.84 -4.83
CA ARG A 162 32.04 9.48 -3.57
C ARG A 162 31.74 10.97 -3.64
N TYR A 163 30.99 11.46 -2.67
CA TYR A 163 30.75 12.87 -2.42
C TYR A 163 31.71 13.38 -1.35
N HIS A 164 32.55 14.33 -1.73
CA HIS A 164 33.42 15.07 -0.83
C HIS A 164 32.61 16.18 -0.15
N ILE A 165 32.39 16.05 1.16
CA ILE A 165 31.51 16.91 1.95
C ILE A 165 32.02 18.35 2.01
N ASP A 166 33.32 18.56 2.21
CA ASP A 166 33.90 19.90 2.43
C ASP A 166 34.05 20.72 1.14
N SER A 167 34.19 20.05 -0.01
CA SER A 167 34.22 20.69 -1.34
C SER A 167 32.87 20.62 -2.07
N ALA A 168 31.87 19.96 -1.49
CA ALA A 168 30.52 19.75 -2.00
C ALA A 168 30.43 19.08 -3.40
N ARG A 169 31.39 18.22 -3.76
CA ARG A 169 31.57 17.66 -5.12
C ARG A 169 31.66 16.15 -5.15
N TRP A 170 31.08 15.55 -6.19
CA TRP A 170 31.13 14.13 -6.48
C TRP A 170 32.36 13.75 -7.34
N SER A 171 32.80 12.50 -7.20
CA SER A 171 33.79 11.84 -8.05
C SER A 171 33.38 10.39 -8.29
N ALA A 172 33.59 9.88 -9.51
CA ALA A 172 33.42 8.46 -9.81
C ALA A 172 34.67 7.68 -9.37
N LEU A 173 34.49 6.48 -8.82
CA LEU A 173 35.57 5.60 -8.35
C LEU A 173 35.66 4.29 -9.15
N GLY A 174 34.91 4.16 -10.25
CA GLY A 174 34.88 2.97 -11.11
C GLY A 174 33.82 1.93 -10.69
N GLU A 175 33.92 0.73 -11.25
CA GLU A 175 33.02 -0.38 -10.96
C GLU A 175 33.38 -1.10 -9.65
N ALA A 176 32.38 -1.72 -9.02
CA ALA A 176 32.53 -2.57 -7.85
C ALA A 176 32.20 -4.03 -8.17
N PRO A 177 32.83 -5.01 -7.49
CA PRO A 177 32.48 -6.43 -7.60
C PRO A 177 31.18 -6.81 -6.85
N ILE A 178 30.50 -5.82 -6.26
CA ILE A 178 29.23 -5.96 -5.54
C ILE A 178 28.10 -6.09 -6.56
N LYS A 179 27.31 -7.16 -6.48
CA LYS A 179 26.17 -7.43 -7.37
C LYS A 179 24.85 -7.30 -6.61
N GLY A 180 23.73 -7.14 -7.33
CA GLY A 180 22.41 -6.98 -6.69
C GLY A 180 22.32 -5.68 -5.87
N PHE A 181 21.50 -5.66 -4.81
CA PHE A 181 21.35 -4.53 -3.90
C PHE A 181 21.41 -5.02 -2.44
N LEU A 182 22.56 -4.83 -1.79
CA LEU A 182 22.87 -5.30 -0.44
C LEU A 182 23.41 -4.14 0.39
N SER A 183 23.74 -4.41 1.65
CA SER A 183 24.24 -3.40 2.57
C SER A 183 25.77 -3.24 2.51
N MET A 184 26.21 -2.00 2.74
CA MET A 184 27.58 -1.61 2.98
C MET A 184 27.66 -0.59 4.11
N ALA A 185 28.80 -0.47 4.77
CA ALA A 185 29.09 0.59 5.71
C ALA A 185 30.58 0.95 5.70
N TRP A 186 30.92 2.15 6.16
CA TRP A 186 32.32 2.48 6.43
C TRP A 186 32.71 1.90 7.78
N HIS A 187 33.70 1.01 7.80
CA HIS A 187 34.15 0.29 8.98
C HIS A 187 35.38 0.99 9.55
N GLU A 188 35.16 1.95 10.46
CA GLU A 188 36.18 2.91 10.89
C GLU A 188 37.40 2.24 11.57
N LYS A 189 37.24 1.05 12.18
CA LYS A 189 38.37 0.27 12.74
C LYS A 189 39.28 -0.31 11.66
N LEU A 190 38.70 -0.75 10.53
CA LEU A 190 39.44 -1.28 9.39
C LEU A 190 39.98 -0.18 8.46
N ASP A 191 39.43 1.03 8.56
CA ASP A 191 39.64 2.12 7.60
C ASP A 191 39.26 1.70 6.17
N LYS A 192 38.13 1.00 6.00
CA LYS A 192 37.63 0.51 4.70
C LYS A 192 36.12 0.65 4.56
N LEU A 193 35.65 0.78 3.32
CA LEU A 193 34.25 0.53 2.97
C LEU A 193 34.02 -0.98 2.91
N VAL A 194 33.14 -1.54 3.73
CA VAL A 194 32.84 -2.98 3.79
C VAL A 194 31.44 -3.25 3.25
N ALA A 195 31.28 -4.29 2.42
CA ALA A 195 30.02 -4.61 1.74
C ALA A 195 29.79 -6.12 1.59
N VAL A 196 28.52 -6.55 1.61
CA VAL A 196 28.10 -7.92 1.28
C VAL A 196 27.67 -8.00 -0.18
N SER A 197 27.88 -9.14 -0.84
CA SER A 197 27.52 -9.41 -2.24
C SER A 197 26.97 -10.84 -2.41
N PRO A 198 26.08 -11.11 -3.39
CA PRO A 198 25.43 -12.40 -3.56
C PRO A 198 26.41 -13.57 -3.75
N GLY A 199 26.05 -14.74 -3.25
CA GLY A 199 26.96 -15.88 -3.15
C GLY A 199 27.88 -15.79 -1.93
N HIS A 200 27.38 -15.23 -0.82
CA HIS A 200 28.04 -15.16 0.50
C HIS A 200 29.30 -14.28 0.57
N GLN A 201 29.63 -13.47 -0.44
CA GLN A 201 30.95 -12.84 -0.53
C GLN A 201 31.00 -11.47 0.17
N VAL A 202 31.92 -11.30 1.13
CA VAL A 202 32.21 -10.01 1.75
C VAL A 202 33.41 -9.35 1.07
N TYR A 203 33.24 -8.10 0.68
CA TYR A 203 34.25 -7.25 0.04
C TYR A 203 34.62 -6.07 0.94
N ALA A 204 35.84 -5.55 0.77
CA ALA A 204 36.29 -4.30 1.35
C ALA A 204 37.05 -3.44 0.32
N PHE A 205 36.73 -2.15 0.26
CA PHE A 205 37.33 -1.17 -0.63
C PHE A 205 38.15 -0.12 0.13
N ARG A 206 39.33 0.20 -0.39
CA ARG A 206 40.14 1.34 0.07
C ARG A 206 41.09 1.82 -1.02
N ASP A 207 41.28 3.14 -1.11
CA ASP A 207 42.26 3.81 -1.99
C ASP A 207 42.27 3.36 -3.47
N GLY A 208 41.10 2.93 -3.99
CA GLY A 208 40.91 2.49 -5.37
C GLY A 208 40.84 0.98 -5.55
N GLU A 209 41.25 0.20 -4.56
CA GLU A 209 41.31 -1.27 -4.66
C GLU A 209 40.15 -1.96 -3.94
N TRP A 210 39.61 -3.01 -4.57
CA TRP A 210 38.64 -3.94 -3.98
C TRP A 210 39.33 -5.23 -3.54
N THR A 211 39.12 -5.61 -2.29
CA THR A 211 39.66 -6.83 -1.65
C THR A 211 38.53 -7.69 -1.09
N THR A 212 38.77 -8.98 -0.87
CA THR A 212 37.83 -9.89 -0.19
C THR A 212 38.22 -10.04 1.29
N LEU A 213 37.23 -9.99 2.19
CA LEU A 213 37.47 -10.26 3.63
C LEU A 213 37.22 -11.73 3.98
N GLY A 214 36.24 -12.36 3.34
CA GLY A 214 35.85 -13.74 3.64
C GLY A 214 34.45 -14.03 3.12
N LYS A 215 33.78 -15.04 3.70
CA LYS A 215 32.39 -15.35 3.40
C LYS A 215 31.50 -15.21 4.63
N SER A 216 30.25 -14.81 4.39
CA SER A 216 29.22 -14.63 5.40
C SER A 216 28.08 -15.64 5.22
N ALA A 217 27.50 -16.11 6.32
CA ALA A 217 26.23 -16.86 6.29
C ALA A 217 25.06 -15.99 5.81
N VAL A 218 25.22 -14.66 5.83
CA VAL A 218 24.30 -13.69 5.25
C VAL A 218 24.51 -13.63 3.75
N ASP A 219 23.44 -13.86 2.99
CA ASP A 219 23.41 -13.83 1.54
C ASP A 219 22.08 -13.26 1.03
N GLY A 220 22.14 -12.65 -0.15
CA GLY A 220 20.96 -12.31 -0.91
C GLY A 220 20.50 -10.87 -0.86
N TYR A 221 19.55 -10.57 -1.74
CA TYR A 221 18.96 -9.26 -1.93
C TYR A 221 18.11 -8.87 -0.70
N HIS A 222 18.06 -7.58 -0.35
CA HIS A 222 17.41 -7.04 0.86
C HIS A 222 18.10 -7.34 2.22
N SER A 223 19.34 -7.84 2.22
CA SER A 223 20.18 -7.95 3.43
C SER A 223 20.41 -6.57 4.08
N LEU A 224 20.41 -6.51 5.41
CA LEU A 224 20.77 -5.32 6.19
C LEU A 224 22.21 -5.37 6.68
N GLY A 225 22.78 -4.21 7.00
CA GLY A 225 24.13 -4.09 7.57
C GLY A 225 24.34 -2.75 8.25
N ARG A 226 25.11 -2.73 9.36
CA ARG A 226 25.36 -1.52 10.14
C ARG A 226 26.68 -1.61 10.89
N TYR A 227 27.60 -0.68 10.62
CA TYR A 227 28.77 -0.46 11.47
C TYR A 227 28.36 0.24 12.77
N ASN A 228 29.00 -0.12 13.87
CA ASN A 228 28.69 0.30 15.22
C ASN A 228 29.90 0.96 15.87
N ARG A 229 29.89 2.30 15.94
CA ARG A 229 31.00 3.10 16.47
C ARG A 229 31.34 2.79 17.93
N LYS A 230 30.33 2.45 18.72
CA LYS A 230 30.47 2.18 20.16
C LYS A 230 31.28 0.91 20.43
N ARG A 231 31.19 -0.08 19.54
CA ARG A 231 31.91 -1.37 19.63
C ARG A 231 33.12 -1.46 18.72
N GLY A 232 33.04 -0.90 17.52
CA GLY A 232 34.03 -1.05 16.46
C GLY A 232 33.83 -2.28 15.56
N ASP A 233 32.62 -2.83 15.54
CA ASP A 233 32.23 -3.98 14.71
C ASP A 233 31.09 -3.60 13.73
N MET A 234 30.75 -4.50 12.81
CA MET A 234 29.64 -4.34 11.86
C MET A 234 28.79 -5.59 11.82
N LEU A 235 27.51 -5.48 12.19
CA LEU A 235 26.54 -6.55 12.00
C LEU A 235 26.04 -6.55 10.56
N VAL A 236 25.85 -7.73 9.98
CA VAL A 236 25.11 -7.97 8.74
C VAL A 236 24.02 -9.01 9.02
N ALA A 237 22.84 -8.88 8.41
CA ALA A 237 21.70 -9.74 8.74
C ALA A 237 20.65 -9.85 7.61
N GLY A 238 20.04 -11.04 7.48
CA GLY A 238 18.86 -11.27 6.65
C GLY A 238 19.10 -11.16 5.14
N GLY A 239 18.04 -10.87 4.39
CA GLY A 239 18.00 -10.99 2.92
C GLY A 239 17.13 -12.16 2.47
N ASN A 240 16.63 -12.14 1.23
CA ASN A 240 15.60 -13.11 0.80
C ASN A 240 16.12 -14.56 0.83
N GLU A 241 17.40 -14.74 0.55
CA GLU A 241 18.09 -16.02 0.49
C GLU A 241 18.56 -16.51 1.88
N SER A 242 18.80 -15.63 2.86
CA SER A 242 19.26 -15.98 4.21
C SER A 242 18.47 -15.29 5.33
N LEU A 243 17.14 -15.28 5.25
CA LEU A 243 16.20 -14.47 6.06
C LEU A 243 16.47 -14.35 7.58
N ARG A 244 17.15 -15.31 8.23
CA ARG A 244 17.45 -15.29 9.67
C ARG A 244 18.94 -15.32 10.02
N LYS A 245 19.83 -15.37 9.03
CA LYS A 245 21.27 -15.38 9.28
C LYS A 245 21.77 -14.01 9.70
N VAL A 246 22.76 -14.03 10.58
CA VAL A 246 23.31 -12.87 11.26
C VAL A 246 24.79 -13.15 11.47
N ASP A 247 25.66 -12.29 10.94
CA ASP A 247 27.11 -12.35 11.17
C ASP A 247 27.60 -11.00 11.69
N LEU A 248 28.72 -11.03 12.40
CA LEU A 248 29.45 -9.87 12.90
C LEU A 248 30.83 -9.81 12.23
N ILE A 249 31.19 -8.66 11.68
CA ILE A 249 32.52 -8.37 11.13
C ILE A 249 33.29 -7.53 12.17
N ASP A 250 34.35 -8.09 12.72
CA ASP A 250 35.10 -7.45 13.82
C ASP A 250 36.06 -6.32 13.35
N GLY A 251 36.73 -5.68 14.31
CA GLY A 251 37.70 -4.61 14.07
C GLY A 251 38.99 -5.05 13.35
N GLN A 252 39.13 -6.33 13.05
CA GLN A 252 40.26 -6.97 12.39
C GLN A 252 39.85 -7.58 11.02
N GLY A 253 38.54 -7.66 10.75
CA GLY A 253 37.95 -8.12 9.50
C GLY A 253 37.52 -9.59 9.52
N HIS A 254 37.60 -10.25 10.67
CA HIS A 254 37.08 -11.62 10.82
C HIS A 254 35.56 -11.61 10.81
N ILE A 255 34.97 -12.62 10.18
CA ILE A 255 33.51 -12.81 10.11
C ILE A 255 33.14 -13.89 11.12
N LYS A 256 32.38 -13.51 12.15
CA LYS A 256 31.88 -14.39 13.22
C LYS A 256 30.36 -14.55 13.05
N SER A 257 29.89 -15.76 12.80
CA SER A 257 28.44 -16.04 12.80
C SER A 257 27.84 -15.92 14.20
N MET A 258 26.64 -15.36 14.25
CA MET A 258 25.84 -15.12 15.45
C MET A 258 24.60 -16.02 15.45
N PRO A 259 23.93 -16.21 16.61
CA PRO A 259 22.67 -16.94 16.66
C PRO A 259 21.60 -16.32 15.75
N ASP A 260 20.94 -17.18 14.97
CA ASP A 260 19.88 -16.81 14.02
C ASP A 260 18.83 -15.90 14.66
N ALA A 261 18.40 -14.88 13.92
CA ALA A 261 17.35 -13.98 14.39
C ALA A 261 16.03 -14.76 14.61
N PRO A 262 15.28 -14.51 15.71
CA PRO A 262 14.03 -15.22 16.00
C PRO A 262 12.87 -14.84 15.06
N PHE A 263 13.14 -14.02 14.05
CA PHE A 263 12.21 -13.56 13.02
C PHE A 263 12.96 -13.26 11.72
N ASP A 264 12.23 -13.23 10.61
CA ASP A 264 12.78 -12.91 9.30
C ASP A 264 13.20 -11.43 9.21
N ILE A 265 14.40 -11.17 8.69
CA ILE A 265 15.01 -9.85 8.46
C ILE A 265 15.11 -9.58 6.95
N ALA A 266 14.51 -8.48 6.51
CA ALA A 266 14.64 -7.94 5.15
C ALA A 266 14.22 -6.47 5.11
N ILE A 267 14.89 -5.66 4.31
CA ILE A 267 14.67 -4.19 4.20
C ILE A 267 13.24 -3.75 3.81
N LYS A 268 12.38 -4.69 3.40
CA LYS A 268 10.95 -4.49 3.12
C LYS A 268 10.15 -4.00 4.34
N ASP A 269 10.53 -4.47 5.53
CA ASP A 269 9.80 -4.24 6.79
C ASP A 269 10.66 -4.25 8.07
N THR A 270 11.97 -4.46 7.95
CA THR A 270 12.94 -4.28 9.05
C THR A 270 13.99 -3.22 8.73
N ALA A 271 14.42 -2.47 9.74
CA ALA A 271 15.58 -1.57 9.69
C ALA A 271 16.57 -1.93 10.82
N LEU A 272 17.88 -1.83 10.54
CA LEU A 272 18.97 -2.21 11.46
C LEU A 272 19.71 -0.96 11.94
N THR A 273 19.85 -0.83 13.25
CA THR A 273 20.62 0.22 13.91
C THR A 273 21.30 -0.35 15.16
N TYR A 274 21.86 0.49 16.03
CA TYR A 274 22.36 0.09 17.35
C TYR A 274 21.98 1.14 18.40
N ASP A 275 21.99 0.75 19.66
CA ASP A 275 21.88 1.67 20.80
C ASP A 275 23.23 2.35 21.05
N PRO A 276 23.34 3.69 20.95
CA PRO A 276 24.59 4.39 21.25
C PRO A 276 25.07 4.25 22.71
N LEU A 277 24.19 3.93 23.66
CA LEU A 277 24.54 3.82 25.07
C LEU A 277 25.21 2.48 25.42
N SER A 278 24.56 1.35 25.13
CA SER A 278 25.12 0.00 25.36
C SER A 278 26.04 -0.47 24.23
N GLY A 279 25.78 -0.06 22.99
CA GLY A 279 26.36 -0.67 21.80
C GLY A 279 25.62 -1.92 21.31
N ASN A 280 24.51 -2.33 21.92
CA ASN A 280 23.70 -3.46 21.43
C ASN A 280 23.03 -3.14 20.09
N TYR A 281 22.86 -4.15 19.24
CA TYR A 281 22.23 -3.97 17.93
C TYR A 281 20.70 -3.99 18.04
N LEU A 282 20.03 -3.17 17.25
CA LEU A 282 18.58 -2.97 17.29
C LEU A 282 17.96 -3.25 15.93
N VAL A 283 16.97 -4.15 15.88
CA VAL A 283 16.16 -4.42 14.69
C VAL A 283 14.74 -3.91 14.92
N PHE A 284 14.39 -2.84 14.22
CA PHE A 284 13.05 -2.27 14.20
C PHE A 284 12.20 -3.01 13.17
N ARG A 285 11.09 -3.60 13.61
CA ARG A 285 10.16 -4.40 12.80
C ARG A 285 8.89 -3.60 12.54
N ARG A 286 8.87 -2.81 11.47
CA ARG A 286 7.80 -1.82 11.18
C ARG A 286 6.42 -2.46 11.16
N ASN A 287 6.27 -3.55 10.41
CA ASN A 287 4.97 -4.19 10.18
C ASN A 287 4.39 -4.84 11.45
N GLN A 288 5.27 -5.31 12.35
CA GLN A 288 4.89 -5.94 13.63
C GLN A 288 4.88 -4.94 14.79
N ARG A 289 5.32 -3.68 14.56
CA ARG A 289 5.44 -2.61 15.57
C ARG A 289 6.27 -3.01 16.80
N GLN A 290 7.41 -3.64 16.55
CA GLN A 290 8.30 -4.16 17.60
C GLN A 290 9.74 -3.67 17.40
N LEU A 291 10.48 -3.55 18.50
CA LEU A 291 11.92 -3.34 18.52
C LEU A 291 12.57 -4.54 19.23
N TYR A 292 13.46 -5.24 18.53
CA TYR A 292 14.30 -6.27 19.14
C TYR A 292 15.71 -5.75 19.33
N GLU A 293 16.35 -6.23 20.39
CA GLU A 293 17.73 -5.94 20.76
C GLU A 293 18.55 -7.24 20.76
N LEU A 294 19.73 -7.20 20.16
CA LEU A 294 20.75 -8.24 20.19
C LEU A 294 21.91 -7.74 21.06
N ASP A 295 22.19 -8.48 22.14
CA ASP A 295 23.47 -8.41 22.84
C ASP A 295 24.46 -9.35 22.11
N PRO A 296 25.45 -8.82 21.36
CA PRO A 296 26.35 -9.62 20.53
C PRO A 296 27.47 -10.31 21.32
N ASP A 297 27.65 -9.97 22.61
CA ASP A 297 28.63 -10.63 23.48
C ASP A 297 28.01 -11.89 24.11
N ARG A 298 26.71 -11.86 24.43
CA ARG A 298 25.93 -13.04 24.85
C ARG A 298 25.39 -13.86 23.68
N GLY A 299 25.17 -13.22 22.52
CA GLY A 299 24.40 -13.81 21.41
C GLY A 299 22.89 -13.89 21.70
N GLU A 300 22.38 -13.12 22.66
CA GLU A 300 20.98 -13.14 23.07
C GLU A 300 20.14 -12.14 22.28
N TRP A 301 18.98 -12.57 21.79
CA TRP A 301 17.93 -11.70 21.25
C TRP A 301 16.83 -11.47 22.29
N ARG A 302 16.42 -10.22 22.51
CA ARG A 302 15.30 -9.85 23.40
C ARG A 302 14.36 -8.85 22.72
N LEU A 303 13.08 -8.90 23.09
CA LEU A 303 12.09 -7.91 22.69
C LEU A 303 12.22 -6.70 23.64
N ALA A 304 12.59 -5.54 23.12
CA ALA A 304 12.78 -4.33 23.91
C ALA A 304 11.54 -3.43 23.94
N GLU A 305 10.83 -3.27 22.81
CA GLU A 305 9.57 -2.52 22.75
C GLU A 305 8.51 -3.24 21.91
N ASP A 306 7.25 -3.14 22.32
CA ASP A 306 6.08 -3.69 21.63
C ASP A 306 4.95 -2.65 21.59
N TRP A 307 4.99 -1.80 20.58
CA TRP A 307 4.10 -0.64 20.44
C TRP A 307 2.65 -1.01 20.09
N ASN A 308 2.34 -2.30 19.93
CA ASN A 308 0.96 -2.80 19.96
C ASN A 308 0.33 -2.69 21.36
N LYS A 309 1.15 -2.60 22.41
CA LYS A 309 0.73 -2.42 23.82
C LYS A 309 0.90 -0.98 24.30
N GLY A 310 1.97 -0.30 23.86
CA GLY A 310 2.36 1.03 24.33
C GLY A 310 1.88 2.24 23.48
N GLY A 311 1.20 2.00 22.36
CA GLY A 311 0.89 3.04 21.37
C GLY A 311 2.03 3.25 20.37
N TRP A 312 1.67 3.60 19.13
CA TRP A 312 2.62 3.70 18.01
C TRP A 312 3.23 5.11 17.91
N PRO A 313 4.57 5.27 17.99
CA PRO A 313 5.22 6.58 18.05
C PRO A 313 5.39 7.29 16.70
N PHE A 314 4.91 6.69 15.60
CA PHE A 314 5.02 7.20 14.23
C PHE A 314 3.65 7.37 13.57
N GLY A 315 3.62 7.90 12.34
CA GLY A 315 2.40 7.98 11.53
C GLY A 315 1.88 6.61 11.05
N GLN A 316 0.74 6.62 10.37
CA GLN A 316 0.18 5.43 9.72
C GLN A 316 1.03 4.94 8.53
N TYR A 317 1.67 5.87 7.83
CA TYR A 317 2.41 5.66 6.58
C TYR A 317 3.88 6.08 6.74
N GLY A 318 4.67 5.99 5.66
CA GLY A 318 6.10 6.36 5.63
C GLY A 318 7.07 5.21 5.97
N TYR A 319 8.34 5.40 5.60
CA TYR A 319 9.44 4.55 6.05
C TYR A 319 10.16 5.23 7.23
N HIS A 320 11.13 4.52 7.81
CA HIS A 320 11.67 4.82 9.13
C HIS A 320 13.18 4.64 9.05
N VAL A 321 13.90 5.73 8.81
CA VAL A 321 15.36 5.70 8.56
C VAL A 321 16.08 6.11 9.86
N PRO A 322 16.76 5.18 10.56
CA PRO A 322 17.50 5.47 11.78
C PRO A 322 18.84 6.16 11.50
N ILE A 323 19.14 7.15 12.33
CA ILE A 323 20.37 7.93 12.34
C ILE A 323 20.86 7.96 13.80
N VAL A 324 22.01 7.34 14.09
CA VAL A 324 22.53 7.25 15.46
C VAL A 324 23.33 8.51 15.78
N ILE A 325 23.06 9.11 16.95
CA ILE A 325 23.79 10.27 17.46
C ILE A 325 24.51 9.81 18.74
N ASP A 326 25.72 9.27 18.56
CA ASP A 326 26.51 8.63 19.62
C ASP A 326 26.78 9.58 20.79
N GLU A 327 27.04 10.86 20.48
CA GLU A 327 27.39 11.92 21.42
C GLU A 327 26.24 12.30 22.37
N LEU A 328 24.99 12.05 21.98
CA LEU A 328 23.78 12.39 22.74
C LEU A 328 23.09 11.16 23.35
N GLY A 329 23.51 9.95 22.98
CA GLY A 329 22.88 8.71 23.43
C GLY A 329 21.45 8.53 22.93
N VAL A 330 21.14 8.99 21.71
CA VAL A 330 19.81 8.92 21.09
C VAL A 330 19.87 8.50 19.61
N ILE A 331 18.74 8.02 19.11
CA ILE A 331 18.53 7.73 17.69
C ILE A 331 17.56 8.77 17.13
N LEU A 332 17.99 9.49 16.10
CA LEU A 332 17.14 10.31 15.26
C LEU A 332 16.48 9.41 14.21
N TRP A 333 15.16 9.29 14.28
CA TRP A 333 14.35 8.62 13.28
C TRP A 333 13.83 9.64 12.25
N GLN A 334 14.30 9.53 11.02
CA GLN A 334 13.72 10.23 9.88
C GLN A 334 12.45 9.49 9.43
N HIS A 335 11.31 10.19 9.50
CA HIS A 335 9.97 9.71 9.16
C HIS A 335 9.18 10.84 8.48
N GLU A 336 8.28 10.55 7.54
CA GLU A 336 7.57 11.59 6.76
C GLU A 336 6.67 12.53 7.59
N GLY A 337 6.25 12.10 8.77
CA GLY A 337 5.50 12.91 9.73
C GLY A 337 6.36 13.92 10.50
N GLY A 338 7.69 13.87 10.36
CA GLY A 338 8.66 14.73 11.03
C GLY A 338 9.79 13.93 11.68
N PRO A 339 11.01 14.49 11.78
CA PRO A 339 12.11 13.85 12.49
C PRO A 339 11.81 13.68 13.99
N ARG A 340 12.12 12.50 14.54
CA ARG A 340 11.83 12.15 15.94
C ARG A 340 13.05 11.60 16.65
N LEU A 341 13.40 12.17 17.80
CA LEU A 341 14.45 11.62 18.67
C LEU A 341 13.87 10.51 19.55
N TYR A 342 14.65 9.46 19.77
CA TYR A 342 14.35 8.34 20.66
C TYR A 342 15.54 8.06 21.57
N ARG A 343 15.34 8.05 22.89
CA ARG A 343 16.31 7.46 23.83
C ARG A 343 15.93 6.00 24.04
N HIS A 344 16.84 5.08 23.74
CA HIS A 344 16.54 3.66 23.85
C HIS A 344 16.41 3.20 25.32
N ARG A 345 15.62 2.14 25.53
CA ARG A 345 15.50 1.38 26.79
C ARG A 345 15.93 -0.05 26.51
N SER A 346 17.12 -0.42 26.95
CA SER A 346 17.66 -1.77 26.75
C SER A 346 16.89 -2.82 27.56
N ALA A 347 16.55 -3.93 26.91
CA ALA A 347 16.04 -5.18 27.49
C ALA A 347 17.10 -5.97 28.28
N PHE A 348 18.34 -5.48 28.30
CA PHE A 348 19.46 -6.01 29.09
C PHE A 348 19.83 -5.11 30.27
N ALA A 349 19.15 -3.97 30.46
CA ALA A 349 19.33 -3.08 31.60
C ALA A 349 19.01 -3.78 32.94
N ALA A 350 19.78 -3.46 33.98
CA ALA A 350 19.56 -4.02 35.31
C ALA A 350 18.17 -3.64 35.85
N GLY A 351 17.37 -4.66 36.20
CA GLY A 351 15.98 -4.50 36.62
C GLY A 351 14.92 -4.72 35.53
N ALA A 352 15.31 -4.84 34.26
CA ALA A 352 14.39 -5.31 33.21
C ALA A 352 14.05 -6.80 33.44
N SER A 353 12.78 -7.10 33.72
CA SER A 353 12.32 -8.49 33.81
C SER A 353 12.25 -9.10 32.40
N ALA A 354 12.89 -10.26 32.23
CA ALA A 354 12.81 -10.99 30.97
C ALA A 354 11.38 -11.49 30.75
N ALA A 355 10.67 -10.89 29.80
CA ALA A 355 9.43 -11.47 29.29
C ALA A 355 9.76 -12.83 28.66
N PRO A 356 9.02 -13.91 28.98
CA PRO A 356 9.42 -15.26 28.59
C PRO A 356 9.39 -15.44 27.09
N ALA A 357 10.47 -16.02 26.54
CA ALA A 357 10.51 -16.50 25.17
C ALA A 357 9.49 -17.63 24.97
N ALA A 358 8.99 -17.78 23.75
CA ALA A 358 7.99 -18.79 23.42
C ALA A 358 8.66 -20.12 23.04
N ASP A 359 8.45 -21.15 23.86
CA ASP A 359 8.76 -22.55 23.55
C ASP A 359 7.54 -23.45 23.79
N LYS A 360 7.42 -24.56 23.05
CA LYS A 360 6.16 -25.32 22.97
C LYS A 360 6.32 -26.81 22.62
N ALA A 361 6.67 -27.64 23.62
CA ALA A 361 6.62 -29.12 23.61
C ALA A 361 6.87 -29.65 25.05
N ASP A 362 6.33 -30.76 25.55
CA ASP A 362 5.17 -31.58 25.13
C ASP A 362 4.64 -32.40 26.36
N LYS A 363 3.35 -32.81 26.33
CA LYS A 363 2.63 -33.84 27.16
C LYS A 363 2.81 -34.01 28.70
N ALA A 364 1.63 -34.04 29.36
CA ALA A 364 1.23 -34.85 30.54
C ALA A 364 1.91 -34.58 31.92
N ASP A 365 1.25 -34.75 33.08
CA ASP A 365 0.11 -35.64 33.41
C ASP A 365 -0.94 -35.01 34.39
N LYS A 366 -1.77 -35.83 35.06
CA LYS A 366 -2.99 -35.48 35.81
C LYS A 366 -2.83 -35.01 37.28
N ALA A 367 -3.94 -34.47 37.79
CA ALA A 367 -4.35 -34.30 39.21
C ALA A 367 -3.76 -33.08 39.96
N ASP A 368 -4.41 -32.51 40.98
CA ASP A 368 -5.63 -32.93 41.70
C ASP A 368 -6.54 -31.75 42.16
N LYS A 369 -7.67 -32.04 42.83
CA LYS A 369 -8.61 -31.04 43.41
C LYS A 369 -8.32 -30.72 44.89
N ALA A 370 -8.34 -29.43 45.25
CA ALA A 370 -8.74 -28.88 46.56
C ALA A 370 -8.71 -27.32 46.52
N ASP A 371 -9.29 -26.55 47.45
CA ASP A 371 -10.71 -26.50 47.88
C ASP A 371 -11.01 -25.07 48.39
N LYS A 372 -12.21 -24.77 48.92
CA LYS A 372 -12.66 -23.44 49.37
C LYS A 372 -12.08 -22.99 50.73
N ALA A 373 -11.77 -21.69 50.85
CA ALA A 373 -11.87 -20.84 52.07
C ALA A 373 -11.16 -19.48 51.81
N ASP A 374 -11.52 -18.32 52.39
CA ASP A 374 -12.79 -17.90 53.00
C ASP A 374 -12.92 -16.35 53.00
N LYS A 375 -14.02 -15.79 53.55
CA LYS A 375 -14.25 -14.34 53.70
C LYS A 375 -13.69 -13.76 55.00
N ALA A 376 -13.25 -12.49 54.95
CA ALA A 376 -13.30 -11.53 56.06
C ALA A 376 -13.21 -10.07 55.53
N ASP A 377 -13.40 -9.06 56.38
CA ASP A 377 -14.69 -8.34 56.52
C ASP A 377 -14.41 -6.84 56.83
N LYS A 378 -15.46 -6.03 57.05
CA LYS A 378 -15.48 -4.55 57.11
C LYS A 378 -14.63 -3.84 58.21
N ALA A 379 -14.25 -2.60 57.89
CA ALA A 379 -14.56 -1.37 58.66
C ALA A 379 -14.68 -0.19 57.65
N ASP A 380 -15.64 0.75 57.56
CA ASP A 380 -16.58 1.51 58.43
C ASP A 380 -16.08 2.89 58.96
N LYS A 381 -16.54 3.97 58.27
CA LYS A 381 -16.92 5.36 58.68
C LYS A 381 -16.11 6.26 59.64
N ALA A 382 -15.90 7.50 59.18
CA ALA A 382 -16.39 8.79 59.76
C ALA A 382 -16.27 9.87 58.64
N ASP A 383 -17.30 10.62 58.22
CA ASP A 383 -17.96 11.82 58.80
C ASP A 383 -17.10 13.12 58.87
N LYS A 384 -17.60 14.39 58.81
CA LYS A 384 -18.73 15.08 58.13
C LYS A 384 -18.84 16.57 58.58
N ALA A 385 -18.88 17.54 57.63
CA ALA A 385 -19.38 18.93 57.78
C ALA A 385 -19.45 19.57 56.36
N ASP A 386 -20.47 20.31 55.87
CA ASP A 386 -21.24 21.50 56.35
C ASP A 386 -20.42 22.82 56.34
N LYS A 387 -20.92 24.00 55.88
CA LYS A 387 -22.07 24.38 55.00
C LYS A 387 -22.04 25.91 54.68
N ALA A 388 -23.06 26.41 53.97
CA ALA A 388 -23.47 27.83 53.83
C ALA A 388 -22.62 28.74 52.88
N ASP A 389 -23.15 29.75 52.16
CA ASP A 389 -24.56 30.10 51.88
C ASP A 389 -24.77 30.92 50.56
N LYS A 390 -26.02 31.32 50.27
CA LYS A 390 -26.48 32.17 49.13
C LYS A 390 -26.16 33.69 49.33
N ALA A 391 -26.55 34.69 48.51
CA ALA A 391 -27.60 34.89 47.46
C ALA A 391 -27.32 36.21 46.64
N GLU A 392 -28.11 36.83 45.72
CA GLU A 392 -29.39 36.58 44.99
C GLU A 392 -29.56 37.59 43.80
N LYS A 393 -29.86 37.15 42.55
CA LYS A 393 -30.52 37.90 41.42
C LYS A 393 -29.89 39.24 40.89
N ALA A 394 -30.24 39.80 39.70
CA ALA A 394 -31.40 39.69 38.78
C ALA A 394 -31.03 40.15 37.32
N GLU A 395 -31.84 40.10 36.23
CA GLU A 395 -33.14 39.43 35.98
C GLU A 395 -33.49 39.13 34.48
N LYS A 396 -33.47 40.14 33.56
CA LYS A 396 -34.23 40.15 32.27
C LYS A 396 -33.39 40.71 31.09
N ALA A 397 -33.41 40.14 29.86
CA ALA A 397 -34.45 40.09 28.80
C ALA A 397 -34.63 41.46 28.07
N GLU A 398 -34.84 41.60 26.75
CA GLU A 398 -35.39 40.79 25.63
C GLU A 398 -34.54 41.01 24.32
N LYS A 399 -34.76 40.51 23.08
CA LYS A 399 -35.40 39.35 22.40
C LYS A 399 -35.71 39.74 20.93
N ALA A 400 -35.06 39.10 19.93
CA ALA A 400 -35.53 38.91 18.51
C ALA A 400 -35.77 40.17 17.60
N GLU A 401 -35.85 40.14 16.26
CA GLU A 401 -35.61 39.08 15.23
C GLU A 401 -35.14 39.64 13.85
N LYS A 402 -35.05 38.73 12.85
CA LYS A 402 -34.80 38.79 11.39
C LYS A 402 -35.57 39.88 10.58
N ALA A 403 -35.30 40.18 9.29
CA ALA A 403 -34.14 40.00 8.37
C ALA A 403 -34.46 40.66 6.98
N ALA A 404 -33.52 40.58 6.01
CA ALA A 404 -33.69 40.81 4.54
C ALA A 404 -33.97 42.27 4.06
N SER A 405 -33.59 42.72 2.85
CA SER A 405 -32.65 42.21 1.80
C SER A 405 -32.32 43.32 0.76
N ALA A 406 -31.63 42.94 -0.34
CA ALA A 406 -31.45 43.63 -1.63
C ALA A 406 -30.20 44.53 -1.84
N ALA A 407 -29.55 44.33 -2.99
CA ALA A 407 -28.54 45.20 -3.60
C ALA A 407 -29.15 45.94 -4.82
N PRO A 408 -28.42 46.83 -5.51
CA PRO A 408 -27.85 46.40 -6.80
C PRO A 408 -26.60 47.16 -7.33
N ARG A 409 -25.93 46.56 -8.36
CA ARG A 409 -25.08 47.20 -9.41
C ARG A 409 -23.75 47.88 -8.97
N GLN A 410 -22.84 48.26 -9.88
CA GLN A 410 -22.17 47.55 -11.00
C GLN A 410 -21.02 48.43 -11.57
N ALA A 411 -19.87 47.81 -11.89
CA ALA A 411 -18.84 48.17 -12.89
C ALA A 411 -18.34 49.62 -13.16
N ALA A 412 -17.00 49.76 -13.08
CA ALA A 412 -16.06 50.43 -14.00
C ALA A 412 -16.08 51.96 -14.26
N HIS A 413 -14.94 52.62 -13.99
CA HIS A 413 -14.08 53.25 -15.03
C HIS A 413 -12.68 53.67 -14.47
N ALA A 414 -11.70 53.79 -15.37
CA ALA A 414 -10.38 54.44 -15.19
C ALA A 414 -10.26 55.60 -16.23
N PRO A 415 -9.23 56.49 -16.29
CA PRO A 415 -7.78 56.18 -16.31
C PRO A 415 -6.81 57.28 -15.73
N GLN A 416 -5.51 57.20 -16.08
CA GLN A 416 -4.46 58.25 -16.07
C GLN A 416 -3.83 58.69 -14.72
N GLU A 417 -2.53 59.05 -14.63
CA GLU A 417 -1.33 58.78 -15.47
C GLU A 417 -0.04 59.09 -14.65
N GLY A 418 1.14 58.51 -14.98
CA GLY A 418 2.42 58.96 -14.38
C GLY A 418 3.58 57.93 -14.36
N GLY A 419 4.70 58.26 -15.03
CA GLY A 419 5.97 57.53 -15.08
C GLY A 419 6.82 58.02 -16.27
N PRO A 420 7.87 57.30 -16.74
CA PRO A 420 8.67 56.23 -16.10
C PRO A 420 9.96 56.88 -15.52
N PRO A 421 11.25 56.50 -15.77
CA PRO A 421 11.90 55.32 -16.43
C PRO A 421 11.98 54.11 -15.46
N GLY A 422 12.67 52.97 -15.69
CA GLY A 422 13.62 52.54 -16.73
C GLY A 422 15.10 52.76 -16.33
N LEU A 423 16.12 51.96 -16.70
CA LEU A 423 16.27 50.68 -17.43
C LEU A 423 17.62 50.03 -16.94
N PRO A 424 18.03 48.78 -17.28
CA PRO A 424 17.45 47.80 -18.22
C PRO A 424 17.20 46.40 -17.63
N VAL A 425 16.69 45.48 -18.47
CA VAL A 425 16.62 44.02 -18.24
C VAL A 425 17.21 43.30 -19.47
N PRO A 426 18.05 42.26 -19.33
CA PRO A 426 18.55 41.47 -20.46
C PRO A 426 17.46 40.57 -21.09
N GLU A 427 17.60 40.30 -22.39
CA GLU A 427 16.58 39.61 -23.21
C GLU A 427 16.56 38.08 -23.05
N ALA A 428 15.48 37.48 -23.57
CA ALA A 428 15.24 36.04 -23.54
C ALA A 428 16.11 35.26 -24.55
N TYR A 429 16.45 34.03 -24.19
CA TYR A 429 16.87 33.01 -25.16
C TYR A 429 15.68 32.12 -25.54
N ALA A 430 15.28 32.17 -26.81
CA ALA A 430 14.34 31.22 -27.37
C ALA A 430 15.02 29.85 -27.55
N LEU A 431 14.34 28.76 -27.17
CA LEU A 431 14.78 27.41 -27.47
C LEU A 431 14.33 27.02 -28.90
N PRO A 432 15.22 26.49 -29.75
CA PRO A 432 14.86 26.03 -31.09
C PRO A 432 14.20 24.64 -31.08
N ASP A 433 13.41 24.34 -32.13
CA ASP A 433 12.68 23.08 -32.25
C ASP A 433 13.58 21.83 -32.26
N PRO A 434 13.21 20.75 -31.55
CA PRO A 434 13.96 19.49 -31.57
C PRO A 434 13.71 18.72 -32.88
N LYS A 435 14.63 18.88 -33.84
CA LYS A 435 14.71 17.97 -35.01
C LYS A 435 15.20 16.59 -34.58
N PRO A 436 14.70 15.49 -35.18
CA PRO A 436 15.09 14.13 -34.79
C PRO A 436 16.54 13.83 -35.20
N TYR A 437 17.32 13.29 -34.25
CA TYR A 437 18.67 12.80 -34.53
C TYR A 437 18.62 11.43 -35.22
N ALA A 438 19.11 11.37 -36.45
CA ALA A 438 19.38 10.11 -37.15
C ALA A 438 20.74 9.54 -36.72
N LEU A 439 20.84 8.20 -36.61
CA LEU A 439 22.09 7.50 -36.33
C LEU A 439 22.97 7.43 -37.59
N PRO A 440 24.26 7.83 -37.54
CA PRO A 440 25.22 7.52 -38.60
C PRO A 440 25.50 6.02 -38.64
N GLY A 441 25.41 5.41 -39.84
CA GLY A 441 25.46 3.95 -39.97
C GLY A 441 26.87 3.35 -39.91
N MET A 442 26.98 2.18 -39.29
CA MET A 442 28.02 1.20 -39.65
C MET A 442 27.57 0.44 -40.90
N LYS A 443 28.47 0.31 -41.88
CA LYS A 443 28.26 -0.56 -43.04
C LYS A 443 28.52 -2.01 -42.65
N THR A 444 27.63 -2.91 -43.04
CA THR A 444 27.95 -4.31 -43.30
C THR A 444 27.39 -4.67 -44.66
N GLU A 445 28.22 -5.21 -45.54
CA GLU A 445 27.85 -5.52 -46.92
C GLU A 445 27.07 -6.84 -46.96
N ALA A 446 26.02 -6.89 -47.78
CA ALA A 446 25.31 -8.13 -48.03
C ALA A 446 26.08 -8.98 -49.06
N THR A 447 26.39 -10.22 -48.70
CA THR A 447 26.78 -11.26 -49.65
C THR A 447 25.84 -12.45 -49.50
N GLU A 448 25.07 -12.73 -50.56
CA GLU A 448 24.19 -13.89 -50.62
C GLU A 448 25.02 -15.17 -50.87
N THR A 449 24.69 -16.29 -50.22
CA THR A 449 24.93 -17.62 -50.80
C THR A 449 24.04 -18.71 -50.18
N THR A 450 22.94 -19.00 -50.88
CA THR A 450 22.34 -20.33 -51.08
C THR A 450 22.42 -21.41 -49.97
N SER A 451 21.25 -21.70 -49.37
CA SER A 451 20.64 -23.04 -49.25
C SER A 451 21.49 -24.26 -48.82
N SER A 452 21.10 -24.91 -47.70
CA SER A 452 20.41 -26.22 -47.80
C SER A 452 19.79 -26.75 -46.49
N LYS A 453 18.64 -27.45 -46.66
CA LYS A 453 18.05 -28.55 -45.86
C LYS A 453 17.83 -28.40 -44.33
N ALA A 454 16.57 -28.62 -43.93
CA ALA A 454 16.14 -28.90 -42.55
C ALA A 454 16.39 -30.39 -42.17
N PRO A 455 16.13 -30.82 -40.91
CA PRO A 455 14.74 -31.15 -40.51
C PRO A 455 14.35 -30.70 -39.08
N VAL A 456 13.24 -31.24 -38.59
CA VAL A 456 12.46 -30.78 -37.42
C VAL A 456 12.54 -31.77 -36.24
N ASN A 457 12.20 -31.27 -35.03
CA ASN A 457 11.60 -31.96 -33.87
C ASN A 457 12.45 -32.47 -32.68
N SER A 458 12.15 -31.86 -31.52
CA SER A 458 11.71 -32.53 -30.27
C SER A 458 12.72 -33.14 -29.28
N SER A 459 12.25 -33.24 -28.03
CA SER A 459 12.94 -33.79 -26.83
C SER A 459 14.16 -32.98 -26.36
N GLY A 460 14.72 -33.19 -25.16
CA GLY A 460 14.33 -34.13 -24.10
C GLY A 460 15.06 -33.83 -22.78
N ARG A 461 14.44 -34.15 -21.64
CA ARG A 461 14.95 -33.87 -20.31
C ARG A 461 15.91 -34.98 -19.84
N ALA A 462 17.17 -34.65 -19.57
CA ALA A 462 18.08 -35.51 -18.81
C ALA A 462 18.99 -34.69 -17.88
N ARG A 463 19.09 -35.12 -16.62
CA ARG A 463 20.25 -34.87 -15.75
C ARG A 463 20.91 -36.23 -15.55
N THR A 464 22.22 -36.31 -15.70
CA THR A 464 23.02 -37.41 -15.15
C THR A 464 23.54 -37.00 -13.77
N GLY A 465 23.73 -37.99 -12.91
CA GLY A 465 24.39 -37.87 -11.62
C GLY A 465 24.86 -39.25 -11.22
N GLU A 466 26.13 -39.38 -10.87
CA GLU A 466 26.77 -40.64 -10.52
C GLU A 466 27.08 -40.65 -9.03
N HIS A 467 26.81 -41.78 -8.34
CA HIS A 467 27.75 -42.44 -7.44
C HIS A 467 27.17 -43.76 -6.91
N GLU A 468 27.76 -44.86 -7.39
CA GLU A 468 28.09 -46.11 -6.69
C GLU A 468 27.02 -46.94 -5.93
N GLN A 469 27.48 -48.10 -5.44
CA GLN A 469 26.69 -49.31 -5.16
C GLN A 469 26.89 -49.81 -3.73
N ALA A 470 25.87 -50.48 -3.16
CA ALA A 470 26.07 -51.50 -2.14
C ALA A 470 24.94 -52.57 -2.18
N ALA A 471 25.31 -53.81 -1.86
CA ALA A 471 24.59 -55.06 -2.12
C ALA A 471 23.17 -55.23 -1.54
N ALA A 472 22.39 -56.12 -2.17
CA ALA A 472 21.23 -56.82 -1.59
C ALA A 472 21.66 -58.21 -1.03
N PRO A 473 20.78 -59.02 -0.38
CA PRO A 473 19.77 -59.79 -1.12
C PRO A 473 18.46 -60.15 -0.35
N ALA A 474 17.63 -60.96 -1.02
CA ALA A 474 16.56 -61.83 -0.51
C ALA A 474 15.09 -61.35 -0.56
N ALA A 475 14.25 -62.22 -1.14
CA ALA A 475 12.79 -62.25 -1.18
C ALA A 475 12.37 -63.71 -0.81
N PRO A 476 11.13 -64.24 -1.00
CA PRO A 476 9.87 -63.64 -1.51
C PRO A 476 8.59 -64.08 -0.73
N LYS A 477 7.38 -63.62 -1.14
CA LYS A 477 6.26 -64.47 -1.63
C LYS A 477 4.87 -63.79 -1.75
N ALA A 478 4.08 -64.33 -2.70
CA ALA A 478 2.61 -64.47 -2.75
C ALA A 478 1.65 -63.26 -2.95
N THR A 479 0.99 -63.26 -4.11
CA THR A 479 -0.40 -62.80 -4.35
C THR A 479 -1.39 -63.99 -4.17
N PRO A 480 -2.71 -63.76 -4.04
CA PRO A 480 -3.65 -63.75 -5.20
C PRO A 480 -4.54 -62.48 -5.25
N GLU A 481 -4.86 -61.92 -6.43
CA GLU A 481 -6.01 -62.23 -7.31
C GLU A 481 -7.42 -62.11 -6.69
N LEU A 482 -8.26 -61.26 -7.29
CA LEU A 482 -9.56 -61.69 -7.82
C LEU A 482 -10.04 -60.80 -8.99
N LYS A 483 -10.78 -61.42 -9.90
CA LYS A 483 -11.40 -60.90 -11.14
C LYS A 483 -12.92 -60.80 -10.91
N ALA A 484 -13.80 -60.40 -11.85
CA ALA A 484 -13.89 -59.33 -12.86
C ALA A 484 -15.10 -59.71 -13.74
N GLU A 485 -15.91 -58.77 -14.25
CA GLU A 485 -16.85 -59.13 -15.35
C GLU A 485 -17.33 -57.93 -16.21
N LYS A 486 -17.95 -58.26 -17.36
CA LYS A 486 -18.47 -57.35 -18.40
C LYS A 486 -19.74 -57.93 -19.03
N ALA A 487 -20.64 -57.07 -19.51
CA ALA A 487 -21.60 -57.37 -20.59
C ALA A 487 -22.03 -56.06 -21.29
N ASP A 488 -22.76 -56.16 -22.42
CA ASP A 488 -22.23 -55.78 -23.74
C ASP A 488 -23.29 -54.98 -24.56
N LYS A 489 -23.04 -54.67 -25.83
CA LYS A 489 -23.81 -53.76 -26.71
C LYS A 489 -25.18 -54.29 -27.16
N ALA A 490 -26.08 -53.38 -27.55
CA ALA A 490 -26.48 -53.15 -28.97
C ALA A 490 -27.63 -52.12 -29.14
N GLY A 491 -27.67 -51.41 -30.29
CA GLY A 491 -28.81 -50.58 -30.74
C GLY A 491 -28.38 -49.39 -31.65
N ARG A 492 -28.96 -49.24 -32.86
CA ARG A 492 -28.55 -48.21 -33.85
C ARG A 492 -29.59 -47.93 -34.96
N ALA A 493 -29.95 -46.67 -35.15
CA ALA A 493 -30.45 -45.98 -36.37
C ALA A 493 -30.30 -44.45 -36.13
N GLU A 494 -29.93 -43.53 -37.03
CA GLU A 494 -30.38 -43.21 -38.41
C GLU A 494 -31.87 -42.79 -38.49
N LYS A 495 -32.29 -41.69 -39.14
CA LYS A 495 -31.61 -40.56 -39.84
C LYS A 495 -32.64 -39.44 -40.14
N ALA A 496 -32.18 -38.23 -40.49
CA ALA A 496 -32.79 -37.23 -41.42
C ALA A 496 -33.00 -35.78 -40.90
N THR A 497 -32.86 -34.85 -41.86
CA THR A 497 -33.17 -33.40 -41.89
C THR A 497 -33.71 -33.12 -43.32
N PRO A 498 -34.54 -32.09 -43.59
CA PRO A 498 -34.06 -30.68 -43.63
C PRO A 498 -35.11 -29.59 -43.30
N ALA A 499 -34.71 -28.33 -43.54
CA ALA A 499 -35.32 -27.06 -43.10
C ALA A 499 -36.59 -26.57 -43.84
N ALA A 500 -37.33 -25.65 -43.20
CA ALA A 500 -37.96 -24.46 -43.80
C ALA A 500 -38.39 -23.42 -42.74
N SER A 501 -38.51 -22.15 -43.14
CA SER A 501 -39.07 -21.00 -42.39
C SER A 501 -40.04 -20.24 -43.34
N PRO A 502 -40.74 -19.12 -42.99
CA PRO A 502 -40.88 -18.40 -41.71
C PRO A 502 -42.37 -18.05 -41.38
N GLN A 503 -42.64 -16.94 -40.66
CA GLN A 503 -43.94 -16.30 -40.32
C GLN A 503 -44.76 -16.94 -39.18
N SER A 504 -45.54 -16.21 -38.35
CA SER A 504 -45.45 -14.79 -37.93
C SER A 504 -46.39 -14.48 -36.73
N ALA A 505 -45.99 -13.53 -35.88
CA ALA A 505 -46.81 -12.67 -35.01
C ALA A 505 -47.45 -13.19 -33.69
N ALA A 506 -47.56 -12.22 -32.76
CA ALA A 506 -48.51 -12.11 -31.63
C ALA A 506 -48.46 -13.15 -30.50
N GLY A 507 -47.74 -12.80 -29.43
CA GLY A 507 -47.47 -13.66 -28.27
C GLY A 507 -48.63 -13.92 -27.29
N HIS A 508 -48.28 -14.60 -26.20
CA HIS A 508 -48.90 -14.52 -24.87
C HIS A 508 -47.82 -14.81 -23.82
N ALA A 509 -48.05 -14.43 -22.56
CA ALA A 509 -47.03 -14.50 -21.51
C ALA A 509 -46.68 -15.95 -21.11
N ALA A 510 -45.39 -16.28 -21.07
CA ALA A 510 -44.90 -17.56 -20.56
C ALA A 510 -44.99 -17.59 -19.03
N GLN A 511 -45.85 -18.46 -18.49
CA GLN A 511 -46.01 -18.65 -17.05
C GLN A 511 -44.83 -19.48 -16.50
N GLY A 512 -44.26 -19.05 -15.37
CA GLY A 512 -43.23 -19.82 -14.66
C GLY A 512 -43.77 -21.11 -14.04
N PRO A 513 -42.93 -22.14 -13.83
CA PRO A 513 -43.36 -23.42 -13.28
C PRO A 513 -43.84 -23.27 -11.82
N SER A 514 -45.08 -23.69 -11.55
CA SER A 514 -45.67 -23.65 -10.21
C SER A 514 -44.95 -24.60 -9.23
N ALA A 515 -44.34 -24.04 -8.19
CA ALA A 515 -43.95 -24.77 -7.00
C ALA A 515 -45.18 -25.00 -6.09
N ARG A 516 -45.30 -26.20 -5.52
CA ARG A 516 -46.45 -26.59 -4.69
C ARG A 516 -46.45 -25.82 -3.36
N GLY A 517 -47.63 -25.41 -2.91
CA GLY A 517 -47.78 -24.62 -1.69
C GLY A 517 -47.36 -25.36 -0.42
N GLY A 518 -46.25 -24.92 0.18
CA GLY A 518 -46.08 -24.95 1.62
C GLY A 518 -46.90 -23.82 2.29
N PRO A 519 -46.93 -23.75 3.63
CA PRO A 519 -47.45 -22.57 4.32
C PRO A 519 -46.65 -21.31 3.90
N PRO A 520 -47.25 -20.11 3.91
CA PRO A 520 -46.50 -18.88 3.66
C PRO A 520 -45.36 -18.76 4.68
N PRO A 521 -44.14 -18.37 4.26
CA PRO A 521 -43.01 -18.22 5.17
C PRO A 521 -43.30 -17.15 6.23
N ALA A 522 -42.68 -17.30 7.40
CA ALA A 522 -42.86 -16.34 8.49
C ALA A 522 -42.49 -14.92 8.03
N PRO A 523 -43.23 -13.87 8.43
CA PRO A 523 -42.90 -12.50 8.07
C PRO A 523 -41.48 -12.14 8.55
N VAL A 524 -40.65 -11.63 7.63
CA VAL A 524 -39.38 -10.99 8.00
C VAL A 524 -39.71 -9.81 8.93
N PRO A 525 -39.06 -9.69 10.10
CA PRO A 525 -39.32 -8.57 11.00
C PRO A 525 -39.06 -7.21 10.33
N PRO A 526 -39.79 -6.13 10.71
CA PRO A 526 -39.64 -4.85 10.03
C PRO A 526 -38.22 -4.28 10.14
N ALA A 527 -37.52 -4.09 9.01
CA ALA A 527 -36.14 -3.59 8.95
C ALA A 527 -35.85 -2.47 9.95
N ARG A 528 -35.08 -2.82 10.99
CA ARG A 528 -34.61 -1.89 12.03
C ARG A 528 -33.80 -0.74 11.44
N MET A 529 -33.04 -1.03 10.38
CA MET A 529 -32.28 -0.07 9.58
C MET A 529 -33.17 0.98 8.90
N SER A 530 -34.22 0.56 8.20
CA SER A 530 -35.16 1.47 7.52
C SER A 530 -35.98 2.30 8.51
N ALA A 531 -36.24 1.77 9.71
CA ALA A 531 -36.82 2.53 10.82
C ALA A 531 -35.85 3.59 11.38
N LEU A 532 -34.56 3.27 11.51
CA LEU A 532 -33.53 4.22 11.93
C LEU A 532 -33.33 5.36 10.93
N LEU A 533 -33.27 5.07 9.62
CA LEU A 533 -33.16 6.09 8.57
C LEU A 533 -34.33 7.08 8.60
N LYS A 534 -35.56 6.61 8.80
CA LYS A 534 -36.74 7.48 8.93
C LYS A 534 -36.68 8.44 10.13
N GLN A 535 -35.89 8.11 11.16
CA GLN A 535 -35.65 8.96 12.34
C GLN A 535 -34.44 9.90 12.18
N MET A 536 -33.54 9.62 11.22
CA MET A 536 -32.37 10.45 10.89
C MET A 536 -32.79 11.67 10.08
N LYS A 537 -32.07 12.78 10.21
CA LYS A 537 -32.22 13.96 9.34
C LYS A 537 -31.51 13.75 8.00
N PRO A 538 -31.94 14.36 6.89
CA PRO A 538 -31.14 14.42 5.66
C PRO A 538 -29.75 15.00 5.94
N GLY A 539 -28.71 14.30 5.50
CA GLY A 539 -27.30 14.58 5.82
C GLY A 539 -26.79 14.03 7.17
N GLU A 540 -27.61 13.35 7.97
CA GLU A 540 -27.16 12.75 9.24
C GLU A 540 -26.31 11.50 8.98
N TRP A 541 -25.15 11.44 9.66
CA TRP A 541 -24.34 10.24 9.81
C TRP A 541 -24.57 9.64 11.20
N LYS A 542 -24.73 8.32 11.27
CA LYS A 542 -25.08 7.63 12.51
C LYS A 542 -24.35 6.31 12.63
N LEU A 543 -23.50 6.18 13.64
CA LEU A 543 -22.97 4.89 14.06
C LEU A 543 -24.13 4.07 14.66
N VAL A 544 -24.30 2.83 14.19
CA VAL A 544 -25.43 1.97 14.58
C VAL A 544 -24.92 0.71 15.29
N PRO A 545 -25.35 0.46 16.54
CA PRO A 545 -25.02 -0.77 17.24
C PRO A 545 -25.51 -2.02 16.49
N THR A 546 -24.61 -2.97 16.30
CA THR A 546 -24.87 -4.30 15.72
C THR A 546 -24.49 -5.38 16.73
N THR A 547 -25.11 -6.55 16.64
CA THR A 547 -24.76 -7.72 17.48
C THR A 547 -23.75 -8.59 16.73
N LEU A 548 -22.67 -9.02 17.39
CA LEU A 548 -21.65 -9.91 16.81
C LEU A 548 -22.03 -11.40 16.97
N PRO A 549 -21.48 -12.31 16.17
CA PRO A 549 -21.65 -13.75 16.37
C PRO A 549 -20.98 -14.21 17.68
N GLN A 550 -21.47 -15.31 18.25
CA GLN A 550 -20.88 -15.89 19.46
C GLN A 550 -19.38 -16.20 19.27
N GLY A 551 -18.55 -15.75 20.21
CA GLY A 551 -17.10 -15.94 20.18
C GLY A 551 -16.29 -14.81 19.52
N TYR A 552 -16.95 -13.76 18.99
CA TYR A 552 -16.30 -12.61 18.35
C TYR A 552 -16.48 -11.34 19.19
N ASN A 553 -15.39 -10.58 19.38
CA ASN A 553 -15.38 -9.39 20.24
C ASN A 553 -15.44 -8.07 19.44
N LYS A 554 -15.06 -8.11 18.16
CA LYS A 554 -15.08 -6.97 17.22
C LYS A 554 -15.33 -7.41 15.78
N LEU A 555 -15.88 -6.52 14.95
CA LEU A 555 -16.23 -6.84 13.56
C LEU A 555 -15.02 -7.24 12.71
N SER A 556 -13.84 -6.69 12.99
CA SER A 556 -12.58 -7.07 12.32
C SER A 556 -12.18 -8.54 12.54
N GLU A 557 -12.62 -9.21 13.61
CA GLU A 557 -12.43 -10.66 13.79
C GLU A 557 -13.39 -11.47 12.89
N VAL A 558 -14.63 -11.01 12.75
CA VAL A 558 -15.62 -11.58 11.80
C VAL A 558 -15.12 -11.46 10.37
N PHE A 559 -14.40 -10.37 10.04
CA PHE A 559 -13.84 -10.12 8.71
C PHE A 559 -12.44 -10.73 8.48
N PHE A 560 -11.80 -11.33 9.49
CA PHE A 560 -10.47 -11.93 9.37
C PHE A 560 -10.53 -13.36 8.83
N VAL A 561 -9.99 -13.58 7.63
CA VAL A 561 -9.92 -14.90 6.97
C VAL A 561 -8.55 -15.54 7.13
N ARG A 562 -8.52 -16.84 7.43
CA ARG A 562 -7.29 -17.64 7.59
C ARG A 562 -6.72 -18.11 6.26
N PHE A 563 -5.39 -18.06 6.13
CA PHE A 563 -4.65 -18.65 5.02
C PHE A 563 -4.50 -20.17 5.21
N CYS A 564 -4.41 -20.91 4.10
CA CYS A 564 -4.24 -22.36 4.09
C CYS A 564 -2.76 -22.77 4.05
N PRO A 565 -2.30 -23.73 4.86
CA PRO A 565 -3.07 -24.61 5.76
C PRO A 565 -3.66 -23.85 6.97
N LEU A 566 -4.94 -24.09 7.28
CA LEU A 566 -5.74 -23.29 8.21
C LEU A 566 -5.25 -23.41 9.67
N GLU A 567 -4.58 -24.51 9.98
CA GLU A 567 -3.92 -24.82 11.25
C GLU A 567 -2.74 -23.88 11.54
N SER A 568 -2.21 -23.18 10.53
CA SER A 568 -1.12 -22.21 10.68
C SER A 568 -1.50 -20.99 11.55
N GLY A 569 -2.80 -20.71 11.71
CA GLY A 569 -3.32 -19.52 12.39
C GLY A 569 -3.05 -18.20 11.66
N GLN A 570 -2.32 -18.21 10.53
CA GLN A 570 -2.04 -17.03 9.73
C GLN A 570 -3.30 -16.60 8.96
N GLY A 571 -3.43 -15.31 8.68
CA GLY A 571 -4.60 -14.78 8.01
C GLY A 571 -4.52 -13.28 7.73
N THR A 572 -5.64 -12.70 7.31
CA THR A 572 -5.73 -11.31 6.86
C THR A 572 -7.18 -10.84 6.85
N TYR A 573 -7.43 -9.54 6.76
CA TYR A 573 -8.79 -9.02 6.57
C TYR A 573 -9.29 -9.35 5.15
N GLY A 574 -10.28 -10.23 5.05
CA GLY A 574 -10.84 -10.69 3.78
C GLY A 574 -11.68 -9.63 3.07
N ASN A 575 -12.14 -8.62 3.80
CA ASN A 575 -12.82 -7.45 3.24
C ASN A 575 -11.84 -6.37 2.71
N GLY A 576 -10.52 -6.54 2.90
CA GLY A 576 -9.53 -5.55 2.47
C GLY A 576 -9.43 -5.35 0.95
N TRP A 577 -10.14 -6.19 0.19
CA TRP A 577 -10.09 -6.27 -1.27
C TRP A 577 -11.44 -6.73 -1.86
N MET A 578 -12.54 -6.12 -1.38
CA MET A 578 -13.90 -6.25 -1.89
C MET A 578 -14.57 -4.88 -2.05
N ASP A 579 -15.51 -4.76 -2.98
CA ASP A 579 -16.13 -3.50 -3.37
C ASP A 579 -17.30 -3.06 -2.48
N ALA A 580 -18.28 -3.93 -2.30
CA ALA A 580 -19.56 -3.63 -1.67
C ALA A 580 -20.14 -4.85 -0.95
N PHE A 581 -21.04 -4.60 -0.01
CA PHE A 581 -22.04 -5.59 0.39
C PHE A 581 -23.21 -5.51 -0.59
N VAL A 582 -23.82 -6.64 -0.93
CA VAL A 582 -25.05 -6.68 -1.72
C VAL A 582 -26.26 -6.79 -0.81
N TYR A 583 -27.30 -5.99 -1.09
CA TYR A 583 -28.54 -5.95 -0.33
C TYR A 583 -29.60 -6.86 -0.96
N ASP A 584 -30.25 -7.68 -0.15
CA ASP A 584 -31.45 -8.42 -0.56
C ASP A 584 -32.71 -7.72 -0.02
N PRO A 585 -33.56 -7.11 -0.87
CA PRO A 585 -34.82 -6.51 -0.42
C PRO A 585 -35.83 -7.52 0.17
N SER A 586 -35.72 -8.80 -0.19
CA SER A 586 -36.64 -9.89 0.20
C SER A 586 -36.32 -10.53 1.54
N THR A 587 -35.09 -10.37 2.04
CA THR A 587 -34.68 -10.73 3.41
C THR A 587 -34.22 -9.53 4.24
N GLN A 588 -34.16 -8.34 3.65
CA GLN A 588 -33.72 -7.07 4.25
C GLN A 588 -32.31 -7.17 4.88
N ALA A 589 -31.44 -7.98 4.26
CA ALA A 589 -30.11 -8.34 4.75
C ALA A 589 -29.01 -7.97 3.76
N PHE A 590 -27.80 -7.76 4.27
CA PHE A 590 -26.59 -7.50 3.49
C PHE A 590 -25.66 -8.71 3.48
N PHE A 591 -25.15 -9.11 2.31
CA PHE A 591 -24.23 -10.25 2.14
C PHE A 591 -22.87 -9.82 1.58
N ALA A 592 -21.79 -10.49 2.02
CA ALA A 592 -20.43 -10.33 1.49
C ALA A 592 -19.63 -11.65 1.53
N MET A 593 -18.82 -11.92 0.50
CA MET A 593 -17.93 -13.08 0.42
C MET A 593 -16.48 -12.63 0.64
N LEU A 594 -15.94 -12.95 1.82
CA LEU A 594 -14.61 -12.53 2.26
C LEU A 594 -13.57 -13.61 1.93
N MET A 595 -12.48 -13.21 1.25
CA MET A 595 -11.37 -14.11 0.92
C MET A 595 -10.13 -13.34 0.44
N ARG A 596 -8.96 -13.98 0.53
CA ARG A 596 -7.73 -13.50 -0.12
C ARG A 596 -6.78 -14.65 -0.45
N ASP A 597 -6.34 -14.69 -1.71
CA ASP A 597 -5.33 -15.60 -2.21
C ASP A 597 -5.68 -17.08 -1.91
N LYS A 598 -4.86 -17.80 -1.14
CA LYS A 598 -5.15 -19.19 -0.71
C LYS A 598 -5.72 -19.20 0.71
N SER A 599 -6.90 -18.62 0.91
CA SER A 599 -7.63 -18.59 2.20
C SER A 599 -8.87 -19.47 2.21
N GLU A 600 -9.41 -19.68 3.41
CA GLU A 600 -10.83 -20.01 3.60
C GLU A 600 -11.73 -18.96 2.90
N LYS A 601 -12.95 -19.37 2.54
CA LYS A 601 -13.98 -18.55 1.90
C LYS A 601 -15.06 -18.26 2.94
N ARG A 602 -15.16 -17.04 3.45
CA ARG A 602 -16.13 -16.72 4.50
C ARG A 602 -17.25 -15.85 3.96
N LEU A 603 -18.44 -16.44 3.82
CA LEU A 603 -19.66 -15.64 3.66
C LEU A 603 -19.96 -14.98 5.00
N VAL A 604 -20.24 -13.68 5.00
CA VAL A 604 -20.76 -12.94 6.16
C VAL A 604 -22.04 -12.23 5.76
N TRP A 605 -22.98 -12.09 6.69
CA TRP A 605 -24.16 -11.27 6.47
C TRP A 605 -24.62 -10.52 7.73
N LEU A 606 -25.34 -9.43 7.50
CA LEU A 606 -26.00 -8.62 8.51
C LEU A 606 -27.52 -8.70 8.24
N ASP A 607 -28.29 -9.16 9.23
CA ASP A 607 -29.75 -9.32 9.10
C ASP A 607 -30.56 -8.04 9.41
N ALA A 608 -31.88 -8.13 9.20
CA ALA A 608 -32.84 -7.04 9.40
C ALA A 608 -32.93 -6.55 10.86
N GLU A 609 -32.52 -7.39 11.83
CA GLU A 609 -32.46 -7.07 13.27
C GLU A 609 -31.13 -6.41 13.68
N LEU A 610 -30.16 -6.34 12.75
CA LEU A 610 -28.79 -5.85 12.92
C LEU A 610 -27.84 -6.83 13.65
N ARG A 611 -28.00 -8.13 13.42
CA ARG A 611 -27.09 -9.19 13.90
C ARG A 611 -26.17 -9.66 12.78
N TRP A 612 -24.88 -9.79 13.09
CA TRP A 612 -23.87 -10.36 12.21
C TRP A 612 -23.83 -11.87 12.31
N HIS A 613 -23.68 -12.52 11.16
CA HIS A 613 -23.57 -13.96 11.00
C HIS A 613 -22.44 -14.30 10.02
N LEU A 614 -21.95 -15.53 10.05
CA LEU A 614 -20.95 -16.01 9.10
C LEU A 614 -21.04 -17.52 8.85
N ALA A 615 -20.66 -17.92 7.63
CA ALA A 615 -20.41 -19.30 7.25
C ALA A 615 -18.99 -19.38 6.64
N SER A 616 -18.11 -20.18 7.26
CA SER A 616 -16.75 -20.40 6.75
C SER A 616 -16.71 -21.67 5.90
N ASN A 617 -16.21 -21.54 4.67
CA ASN A 617 -16.25 -22.52 3.60
C ASN A 617 -17.66 -23.12 3.36
N PRO A 618 -18.66 -22.31 2.92
CA PRO A 618 -19.96 -22.83 2.54
C PRO A 618 -19.83 -23.92 1.47
N GLU A 619 -20.73 -24.91 1.50
CA GLU A 619 -20.67 -26.06 0.59
C GLU A 619 -20.76 -25.58 -0.87
N GLY A 620 -19.95 -26.17 -1.77
CA GLY A 620 -19.88 -25.79 -3.19
C GLY A 620 -19.00 -24.58 -3.52
N VAL A 621 -18.59 -23.76 -2.55
CA VAL A 621 -17.68 -22.61 -2.78
C VAL A 621 -16.22 -23.04 -2.95
N GLY A 622 -15.83 -24.17 -2.35
CA GLY A 622 -14.50 -24.80 -2.49
C GLY A 622 -13.45 -24.21 -1.55
N ASP A 623 -13.15 -24.92 -0.46
CA ASP A 623 -12.11 -24.57 0.51
C ASP A 623 -10.71 -24.51 -0.10
N CYS A 624 -9.86 -23.62 0.40
CA CYS A 624 -8.45 -23.42 0.04
C CYS A 624 -8.15 -23.26 -1.47
N SER A 625 -9.17 -23.10 -2.30
CA SER A 625 -9.09 -22.79 -3.72
C SER A 625 -8.41 -21.44 -3.94
N TYR A 626 -7.42 -21.38 -4.84
CA TYR A 626 -6.63 -20.15 -5.03
C TYR A 626 -7.45 -19.06 -5.73
N ASN A 627 -8.01 -18.14 -4.95
CA ASN A 627 -8.87 -17.05 -5.43
C ASN A 627 -8.27 -15.73 -4.97
N ARG A 628 -7.59 -15.03 -5.88
CA ARG A 628 -6.74 -13.88 -5.56
C ARG A 628 -7.42 -12.87 -4.64
N ARG A 629 -8.57 -12.30 -5.05
CA ARG A 629 -9.35 -11.25 -4.33
C ARG A 629 -10.84 -11.31 -4.72
N ALA A 630 -11.70 -10.69 -3.91
CA ALA A 630 -13.17 -10.73 -4.03
C ALA A 630 -13.81 -9.54 -4.77
N PHE A 631 -13.01 -8.62 -5.32
CA PHE A 631 -13.45 -7.48 -6.13
C PHE A 631 -14.54 -7.83 -7.14
N ASN A 632 -15.67 -7.13 -7.06
CA ASN A 632 -16.87 -7.14 -7.90
C ASN A 632 -17.32 -8.52 -8.41
N ARG A 633 -17.50 -9.46 -7.47
CA ARG A 633 -17.92 -10.85 -7.69
C ARG A 633 -19.00 -11.31 -6.72
N LEU A 634 -19.95 -10.45 -6.38
CA LEU A 634 -21.12 -10.86 -5.59
C LEU A 634 -22.32 -10.02 -6.01
N SER A 635 -23.40 -10.68 -6.39
CA SER A 635 -24.62 -10.09 -6.92
C SER A 635 -25.84 -10.86 -6.38
N ILE A 636 -27.00 -10.21 -6.29
CA ILE A 636 -28.26 -10.87 -5.88
C ILE A 636 -29.30 -10.69 -6.98
N VAL A 637 -29.92 -11.79 -7.41
CA VAL A 637 -31.00 -11.83 -8.39
C VAL A 637 -32.06 -12.79 -7.86
N ASP A 638 -33.31 -12.35 -7.75
CA ASP A 638 -34.48 -13.16 -7.34
C ASP A 638 -34.27 -14.01 -6.06
N GLY A 639 -33.64 -13.43 -5.04
CA GLY A 639 -33.34 -14.12 -3.76
C GLY A 639 -32.27 -15.21 -3.88
N GLN A 640 -31.49 -15.22 -4.96
CA GLN A 640 -30.30 -16.04 -5.14
C GLN A 640 -29.05 -15.16 -5.13
N LEU A 641 -28.09 -15.54 -4.29
CA LEU A 641 -26.76 -14.95 -4.21
C LEU A 641 -25.85 -15.63 -5.24
N TYR A 642 -25.19 -14.86 -6.11
CA TYR A 642 -24.30 -15.38 -7.16
C TYR A 642 -22.85 -14.92 -6.93
N TRP A 643 -21.91 -15.87 -7.00
CA TRP A 643 -20.47 -15.65 -6.84
C TRP A 643 -19.69 -16.38 -7.95
N PRO A 644 -19.04 -15.68 -8.90
CA PRO A 644 -18.16 -16.30 -9.90
C PRO A 644 -16.78 -16.65 -9.32
N PRO A 645 -16.32 -17.92 -9.37
CA PRO A 645 -15.00 -18.30 -8.90
C PRO A 645 -13.86 -17.81 -9.82
N ALA A 646 -12.66 -17.71 -9.25
CA ALA A 646 -11.44 -17.44 -10.01
C ALA A 646 -10.74 -18.76 -10.40
N PHE A 647 -10.55 -18.97 -11.71
CA PHE A 647 -9.93 -20.18 -12.27
C PHE A 647 -8.51 -19.94 -12.83
N TRP A 648 -7.66 -20.97 -12.82
CA TRP A 648 -6.23 -20.87 -13.15
C TRP A 648 -5.76 -21.97 -14.09
N GLY A 649 -4.64 -21.74 -14.78
CA GLY A 649 -4.09 -22.68 -15.76
C GLY A 649 -5.13 -23.07 -16.82
N ASN A 650 -5.26 -24.38 -17.07
CA ASN A 650 -6.19 -24.93 -18.06
C ASN A 650 -7.67 -24.71 -17.72
N ASP A 651 -7.99 -24.36 -16.46
CA ASP A 651 -9.36 -24.04 -16.05
C ASP A 651 -9.76 -22.59 -16.38
N ARG A 652 -8.89 -21.72 -16.91
CA ARG A 652 -9.26 -20.34 -17.29
C ARG A 652 -10.48 -20.25 -18.22
N LYS A 653 -10.68 -21.26 -19.07
CA LYS A 653 -11.89 -21.43 -19.91
C LYS A 653 -13.21 -21.40 -19.13
N ARG A 654 -13.18 -21.65 -17.81
CA ARG A 654 -14.31 -21.69 -16.88
C ARG A 654 -14.65 -20.33 -16.25
N VAL A 655 -13.83 -19.30 -16.46
CA VAL A 655 -14.16 -17.92 -16.03
C VAL A 655 -15.49 -17.50 -16.65
N GLY A 656 -16.43 -17.03 -15.84
CA GLY A 656 -17.83 -16.81 -16.24
C GLY A 656 -18.80 -17.89 -15.73
N GLU A 657 -18.32 -19.04 -15.25
CA GLU A 657 -19.13 -19.86 -14.34
C GLU A 657 -19.39 -19.10 -13.03
N PHE A 658 -20.58 -19.32 -12.48
CA PHE A 658 -20.99 -18.86 -11.17
C PHE A 658 -21.18 -20.04 -10.21
N ARG A 659 -21.27 -19.72 -8.93
CA ARG A 659 -21.83 -20.55 -7.87
C ARG A 659 -22.98 -19.77 -7.26
N ARG A 660 -24.15 -20.40 -7.05
CA ARG A 660 -25.35 -19.70 -6.54
C ARG A 660 -26.01 -20.41 -5.37
N ALA A 661 -26.55 -19.64 -4.42
CA ALA A 661 -27.26 -20.15 -3.25
C ALA A 661 -28.45 -19.25 -2.86
N PRO A 662 -29.56 -19.80 -2.34
CA PRO A 662 -30.69 -19.01 -1.84
C PRO A 662 -30.31 -18.19 -0.61
N THR A 663 -30.50 -16.86 -0.67
CA THR A 663 -30.20 -15.93 0.44
C THR A 663 -31.00 -16.26 1.71
N ARG A 664 -32.30 -16.56 1.54
CA ARG A 664 -33.22 -16.91 2.62
C ARG A 664 -32.77 -18.12 3.44
N ALA A 665 -32.12 -19.11 2.83
CA ALA A 665 -31.64 -20.29 3.57
C ALA A 665 -30.50 -19.94 4.56
N PHE A 666 -29.66 -18.94 4.27
CA PHE A 666 -28.70 -18.43 5.25
C PHE A 666 -29.40 -17.75 6.43
N ILE A 667 -30.53 -17.06 6.20
CA ILE A 667 -31.32 -16.42 7.27
C ILE A 667 -32.08 -17.46 8.12
N GLU A 668 -32.68 -18.46 7.48
CA GLU A 668 -33.55 -19.45 8.15
C GLU A 668 -32.78 -20.63 8.75
N HIS A 669 -31.58 -20.96 8.24
CA HIS A 669 -30.82 -22.16 8.61
C HIS A 669 -29.35 -21.90 8.93
N GLY A 670 -28.86 -20.66 8.78
CA GLY A 670 -27.44 -20.30 9.05
C GLY A 670 -26.44 -20.82 8.01
N ASN A 671 -26.87 -21.57 7.00
CA ASN A 671 -26.03 -22.07 5.91
C ASN A 671 -26.88 -22.44 4.69
N ALA A 672 -26.28 -22.41 3.50
CA ALA A 672 -26.83 -22.98 2.30
C ALA A 672 -25.69 -23.48 1.40
N ARG A 673 -25.97 -24.55 0.66
CA ARG A 673 -25.10 -25.04 -0.40
C ARG A 673 -25.16 -24.09 -1.61
N PHE A 674 -23.99 -23.83 -2.20
CA PHE A 674 -23.88 -23.21 -3.50
C PHE A 674 -23.83 -24.28 -4.59
N ASP A 675 -24.66 -24.14 -5.62
CA ASP A 675 -24.64 -25.01 -6.81
C ASP A 675 -23.99 -24.31 -8.01
N ASP A 676 -23.38 -25.11 -8.89
CA ASP A 676 -22.80 -24.68 -10.16
C ASP A 676 -23.86 -24.03 -11.06
N TYR A 677 -23.54 -22.87 -11.64
CA TYR A 677 -24.44 -22.12 -12.52
C TYR A 677 -23.72 -21.45 -13.69
N GLY A 678 -24.39 -21.37 -14.84
CA GLY A 678 -23.86 -20.74 -16.04
C GLY A 678 -22.76 -21.55 -16.72
N VAL A 679 -22.06 -20.90 -17.66
CA VAL A 679 -21.01 -21.51 -18.47
C VAL A 679 -19.77 -20.63 -18.48
N GLY A 680 -18.60 -21.23 -18.63
CA GLY A 680 -17.36 -20.49 -18.85
C GLY A 680 -17.32 -19.79 -20.21
N ILE A 681 -16.59 -18.69 -20.30
CA ILE A 681 -16.35 -17.92 -21.53
C ILE A 681 -15.53 -18.68 -22.59
N GLY A 682 -14.90 -19.80 -22.22
CA GLY A 682 -14.10 -20.64 -23.12
C GLY A 682 -12.68 -20.12 -23.42
N ILE A 683 -12.43 -18.83 -23.23
CA ILE A 683 -11.16 -18.18 -23.56
C ILE A 683 -10.09 -18.47 -22.50
N THR A 684 -8.97 -19.08 -22.89
CA THR A 684 -7.83 -19.39 -22.01
C THR A 684 -6.75 -18.31 -21.99
N SER A 685 -6.66 -17.48 -23.03
CA SER A 685 -5.67 -16.41 -23.21
C SER A 685 -5.95 -15.13 -22.40
N LEU A 686 -7.05 -15.09 -21.65
CA LEU A 686 -7.36 -13.99 -20.73
C LEU A 686 -6.31 -13.86 -19.61
N GLY A 687 -6.32 -12.71 -18.93
CA GLY A 687 -5.38 -12.33 -17.87
C GLY A 687 -5.33 -13.23 -16.63
N GLN A 688 -4.69 -12.74 -15.57
CA GLN A 688 -4.60 -13.49 -14.31
C GLN A 688 -5.94 -13.44 -13.56
N ALA A 689 -6.25 -14.48 -12.78
CA ALA A 689 -7.56 -14.53 -12.14
C ALA A 689 -7.65 -13.44 -11.06
N GLY A 690 -8.57 -12.50 -11.26
CA GLY A 690 -8.46 -11.15 -10.70
C GLY A 690 -8.95 -10.08 -11.68
N ASP A 691 -8.76 -10.31 -12.97
CA ASP A 691 -8.90 -9.31 -14.04
C ASP A 691 -10.34 -9.23 -14.64
N HIS A 692 -11.36 -9.70 -13.92
CA HIS A 692 -12.77 -9.60 -14.35
C HIS A 692 -13.72 -9.22 -13.22
N ALA A 693 -14.82 -8.58 -13.57
CA ALA A 693 -15.98 -8.26 -12.74
C ALA A 693 -17.27 -8.72 -13.44
N ALA A 694 -18.26 -9.17 -12.68
CA ALA A 694 -19.57 -9.54 -13.23
C ALA A 694 -20.71 -8.95 -12.39
N GLU A 695 -21.80 -8.54 -13.05
CA GLU A 695 -22.99 -7.98 -12.43
C GLU A 695 -24.22 -8.28 -13.31
N TRP A 696 -25.39 -8.44 -12.69
CA TRP A 696 -26.65 -8.67 -13.41
C TRP A 696 -27.21 -7.36 -13.97
N PHE A 697 -27.70 -7.37 -15.21
CA PHE A 697 -28.33 -6.21 -15.85
C PHE A 697 -29.77 -6.57 -16.27
N PRO A 698 -30.80 -6.22 -15.47
CA PRO A 698 -32.20 -6.61 -15.69
C PRO A 698 -32.74 -6.23 -17.08
N GLU A 699 -32.34 -5.07 -17.60
CA GLU A 699 -32.76 -4.50 -18.88
C GLU A 699 -32.42 -5.40 -20.08
N LEU A 700 -31.32 -6.16 -19.96
CA LEU A 700 -30.90 -7.15 -20.95
C LEU A 700 -31.24 -8.58 -20.55
N GLY A 701 -31.82 -8.81 -19.37
CA GLY A 701 -32.12 -10.14 -18.85
C GLY A 701 -30.89 -11.06 -18.73
N GLY A 702 -29.70 -10.48 -18.46
CA GLY A 702 -28.44 -11.20 -18.54
C GLY A 702 -27.33 -10.67 -17.64
N TRP A 703 -26.28 -11.48 -17.50
CA TRP A 703 -25.05 -11.14 -16.78
C TRP A 703 -24.13 -10.34 -17.68
N ILE A 704 -23.75 -9.14 -17.26
CA ILE A 704 -22.60 -8.42 -17.82
C ILE A 704 -21.33 -8.91 -17.14
N MET A 705 -20.29 -9.17 -17.93
CA MET A 705 -18.93 -9.36 -17.44
C MET A 705 -17.97 -8.42 -18.16
N HIS A 706 -17.23 -7.62 -17.40
CA HIS A 706 -16.09 -6.83 -17.87
C HIS A 706 -14.81 -7.60 -17.59
N ILE A 707 -13.92 -7.67 -18.58
CA ILE A 707 -12.61 -8.33 -18.46
C ILE A 707 -11.53 -7.37 -18.98
N ALA A 708 -10.52 -7.10 -18.18
CA ALA A 708 -9.40 -6.25 -18.56
C ALA A 708 -8.49 -6.91 -19.61
N GLY A 709 -7.85 -6.08 -20.44
CA GLY A 709 -6.81 -6.51 -21.37
C GLY A 709 -5.48 -6.75 -20.66
N SER A 710 -4.81 -7.86 -20.97
CA SER A 710 -3.45 -8.15 -20.52
C SER A 710 -2.43 -7.73 -21.57
N ASP A 711 -1.93 -6.49 -21.46
CA ASP A 711 -1.00 -5.81 -22.40
C ASP A 711 -1.56 -5.63 -23.82
N THR A 712 -1.73 -4.39 -24.27
CA THR A 712 -2.50 -4.00 -25.46
C THR A 712 -1.79 -4.24 -26.80
N ARG A 713 -1.00 -5.32 -26.90
CA ARG A 713 -0.12 -5.65 -28.03
C ARG A 713 -0.27 -7.07 -28.58
N ASN A 714 -1.20 -7.88 -28.06
CA ASN A 714 -1.47 -9.22 -28.60
C ASN A 714 -2.29 -9.18 -29.89
N ALA A 715 -1.82 -9.88 -30.93
CA ALA A 715 -2.49 -9.98 -32.24
C ALA A 715 -3.86 -10.69 -32.20
N ASP A 716 -4.11 -11.51 -31.16
CA ASP A 716 -5.36 -12.26 -30.96
C ASP A 716 -6.60 -11.36 -30.90
N ASP A 717 -6.44 -10.08 -30.54
CA ASP A 717 -7.54 -9.14 -30.33
C ASP A 717 -8.29 -8.72 -31.60
N ALA A 718 -7.81 -9.11 -32.79
CA ALA A 718 -8.51 -8.93 -34.06
C ALA A 718 -9.93 -9.55 -34.08
N HIS A 719 -10.17 -10.56 -33.24
CA HIS A 719 -11.48 -11.22 -33.08
C HIS A 719 -12.49 -10.40 -32.27
N TRP A 720 -12.04 -9.35 -31.56
CA TRP A 720 -12.85 -8.51 -30.67
C TRP A 720 -12.82 -7.03 -31.12
N PRO A 721 -13.46 -6.69 -32.26
CA PRO A 721 -13.49 -5.33 -32.77
C PRO A 721 -14.30 -4.42 -31.84
N ALA A 722 -13.88 -3.17 -31.69
CA ALA A 722 -14.73 -2.14 -31.08
C ALA A 722 -15.93 -1.86 -31.98
N ARG A 723 -17.14 -1.83 -31.41
CA ARG A 723 -18.40 -1.57 -32.14
C ARG A 723 -18.77 -0.08 -32.20
N GLY A 724 -17.93 0.78 -31.62
CA GLY A 724 -17.97 2.23 -31.80
C GLY A 724 -16.54 2.79 -31.87
N GLY A 725 -16.39 3.95 -32.52
CA GLY A 725 -15.11 4.65 -32.61
C GLY A 725 -14.68 5.30 -31.30
N HIS A 726 -13.59 6.07 -31.36
CA HIS A 726 -13.11 6.85 -30.25
C HIS A 726 -14.04 8.04 -29.93
N THR A 727 -14.05 8.43 -28.67
CA THR A 727 -14.37 9.79 -28.21
C THR A 727 -13.45 10.82 -28.88
N GLU A 728 -13.86 12.09 -28.95
CA GLU A 728 -13.01 13.16 -29.51
C GLU A 728 -11.65 13.26 -28.80
N GLN A 729 -11.66 13.23 -27.46
CA GLN A 729 -10.42 13.19 -26.66
C GLN A 729 -9.63 11.90 -26.95
N GLY A 730 -10.30 10.75 -27.08
CA GLY A 730 -9.62 9.48 -27.36
C GLY A 730 -9.02 9.36 -28.76
N ALA A 731 -9.57 10.06 -29.74
CA ALA A 731 -8.98 10.18 -31.08
C ALA A 731 -7.76 11.11 -31.04
N ALA A 732 -7.87 12.26 -30.37
CA ALA A 732 -6.77 13.23 -30.22
C ALA A 732 -5.58 12.67 -29.42
N GLU A 733 -5.84 11.86 -28.39
CA GLU A 733 -4.83 11.20 -27.55
C GLU A 733 -4.38 9.84 -28.09
N ASN A 734 -4.92 9.37 -29.23
CA ASN A 734 -4.64 8.06 -29.84
C ASN A 734 -4.74 6.90 -28.81
N LYS A 735 -5.82 6.89 -28.02
CA LYS A 735 -6.06 5.90 -26.95
C LYS A 735 -6.19 4.49 -27.51
N VAL A 736 -5.91 3.48 -26.69
CA VAL A 736 -6.10 2.08 -27.06
C VAL A 736 -7.26 1.47 -26.25
N PHE A 737 -8.14 0.74 -26.92
CA PHE A 737 -9.18 -0.03 -26.24
C PHE A 737 -8.57 -1.26 -25.55
N ALA A 738 -8.80 -1.43 -24.24
CA ALA A 738 -8.17 -2.49 -23.45
C ALA A 738 -9.16 -3.47 -22.80
N GLY A 739 -10.22 -2.96 -22.18
CA GLY A 739 -11.27 -3.81 -21.58
C GLY A 739 -12.19 -4.41 -22.65
N ARG A 740 -12.80 -5.55 -22.34
CA ARG A 740 -13.82 -6.24 -23.16
C ARG A 740 -15.05 -6.51 -22.32
N ILE A 741 -16.24 -6.29 -22.88
CA ILE A 741 -17.52 -6.53 -22.24
C ILE A 741 -18.23 -7.70 -22.92
N PHE A 742 -18.77 -8.60 -22.11
CA PHE A 742 -19.56 -9.76 -22.53
C PHE A 742 -20.91 -9.78 -21.80
N LEU A 743 -21.89 -10.42 -22.43
CA LEU A 743 -23.26 -10.64 -21.97
C LEU A 743 -23.56 -12.15 -22.00
N TYR A 744 -24.20 -12.68 -20.97
CA TYR A 744 -24.69 -14.07 -20.92
C TYR A 744 -26.11 -14.13 -20.37
N HIS A 745 -27.06 -14.63 -21.16
CA HIS A 745 -28.43 -14.86 -20.70
C HIS A 745 -28.54 -16.25 -20.03
N PRO A 746 -29.40 -16.41 -19.02
CA PRO A 746 -29.67 -17.71 -18.40
C PRO A 746 -30.03 -18.81 -19.41
N GLY A 747 -29.10 -19.74 -19.64
CA GLY A 747 -29.31 -20.89 -20.54
C GLY A 747 -28.64 -20.78 -21.91
N ASP A 748 -27.95 -19.68 -22.22
CA ASP A 748 -27.12 -19.57 -23.43
C ASP A 748 -25.99 -20.63 -23.43
N ALA A 749 -25.58 -21.07 -24.61
CA ALA A 749 -24.46 -22.03 -24.75
C ALA A 749 -23.07 -21.40 -24.52
N GLY A 750 -22.99 -20.07 -24.34
CA GLY A 750 -21.74 -19.33 -24.19
C GLY A 750 -22.00 -17.83 -23.98
N TRP A 751 -20.92 -17.07 -23.78
CA TRP A 751 -20.97 -15.62 -23.60
C TRP A 751 -20.94 -14.88 -24.95
N THR A 752 -21.85 -13.92 -25.12
CA THR A 752 -21.91 -13.02 -26.29
C THR A 752 -21.06 -11.77 -26.03
N TYR A 753 -20.14 -11.45 -26.93
CA TYR A 753 -19.36 -10.21 -26.84
C TYR A 753 -20.21 -8.97 -27.18
N LEU A 754 -20.08 -7.90 -26.39
CA LEU A 754 -20.75 -6.61 -26.58
C LEU A 754 -19.83 -5.57 -27.24
N ASP A 755 -18.74 -5.16 -26.58
CA ASP A 755 -17.84 -4.11 -27.07
C ASP A 755 -16.53 -4.05 -26.26
N ARG A 756 -15.61 -3.15 -26.64
CA ARG A 756 -14.43 -2.77 -25.86
C ARG A 756 -14.65 -1.49 -25.04
N THR A 757 -13.83 -1.32 -24.00
CA THR A 757 -13.68 -0.07 -23.24
C THR A 757 -12.23 0.41 -23.25
N TYR A 758 -11.99 1.71 -23.03
CA TYR A 758 -10.63 2.18 -22.70
C TYR A 758 -10.15 1.58 -21.38
N SER A 759 -11.05 1.49 -20.40
CA SER A 759 -10.82 1.02 -19.02
C SER A 759 -9.91 -0.22 -18.95
N GLN A 760 -8.68 0.01 -18.52
CA GLN A 760 -7.65 -1.01 -18.30
C GLN A 760 -7.77 -1.61 -16.88
N GLY A 761 -6.89 -2.56 -16.57
CA GLY A 761 -6.41 -2.74 -15.19
C GLY A 761 -7.14 -3.78 -14.33
N PHE A 762 -6.43 -4.20 -13.29
CA PHE A 762 -6.88 -5.18 -12.31
C PHE A 762 -7.93 -4.55 -11.38
N ARG A 763 -9.06 -5.24 -11.16
CA ARG A 763 -10.23 -4.77 -10.38
C ARG A 763 -11.16 -3.74 -11.06
N GLY A 764 -11.34 -3.75 -12.40
CA GLY A 764 -12.43 -2.97 -13.01
C GLY A 764 -13.78 -3.26 -12.34
N ARG A 765 -14.68 -2.27 -12.26
CA ARG A 765 -15.93 -2.37 -11.46
C ARG A 765 -17.16 -2.12 -12.32
N LEU A 766 -18.22 -2.88 -12.06
CA LEU A 766 -19.55 -2.66 -12.61
C LEU A 766 -20.48 -2.16 -11.50
N VAL A 767 -21.24 -1.10 -11.77
CA VAL A 767 -22.29 -0.59 -10.87
C VAL A 767 -23.58 -0.45 -11.67
N TYR A 768 -24.50 -1.40 -11.51
CA TYR A 768 -25.86 -1.27 -12.05
C TYR A 768 -26.63 -0.18 -11.28
N ASN A 769 -27.38 0.63 -12.01
CA ASN A 769 -28.14 1.77 -11.49
C ASN A 769 -29.64 1.62 -11.79
N PRO A 770 -30.44 1.06 -10.86
CA PRO A 770 -31.86 0.75 -11.08
C PRO A 770 -32.78 1.99 -11.14
N ILE A 771 -32.26 3.19 -10.86
CA ILE A 771 -33.00 4.44 -11.01
C ILE A 771 -32.79 5.05 -12.41
N ARG A 772 -31.65 4.75 -13.05
CA ARG A 772 -31.29 5.27 -14.37
C ARG A 772 -31.41 4.24 -15.52
N HIS A 773 -31.56 2.95 -15.20
CA HIS A 773 -31.59 1.84 -16.17
C HIS A 773 -30.30 1.75 -17.02
N GLU A 774 -29.16 1.96 -16.38
CA GLU A 774 -27.82 1.93 -16.98
C GLU A 774 -26.81 1.29 -16.01
N MET A 775 -25.67 0.86 -16.53
CA MET A 775 -24.57 0.30 -15.75
C MET A 775 -23.29 1.10 -15.98
N LEU A 776 -22.69 1.64 -14.92
CA LEU A 776 -21.40 2.32 -14.98
C LEU A 776 -20.26 1.30 -14.90
N VAL A 777 -19.29 1.44 -15.80
CA VAL A 777 -18.07 0.64 -15.90
C VAL A 777 -16.89 1.52 -15.49
N ALA A 778 -16.28 1.24 -14.34
CA ALA A 778 -15.18 2.01 -13.79
C ALA A 778 -13.84 1.29 -13.97
N PRO A 779 -12.72 2.03 -14.13
CA PRO A 779 -11.41 1.45 -14.45
C PRO A 779 -10.81 0.66 -13.29
N GLY A 780 -9.95 -0.30 -13.62
CA GLY A 780 -9.16 -1.04 -12.65
C GLY A 780 -7.92 -0.27 -12.20
N GLY A 781 -7.26 -0.73 -11.13
CA GLY A 781 -5.96 -0.20 -10.74
C GLY A 781 -4.83 -0.67 -11.67
N TYR A 782 -3.77 0.13 -11.74
CA TYR A 782 -2.51 -0.12 -12.47
C TYR A 782 -2.55 0.00 -14.01
N GLY A 783 -3.51 0.73 -14.58
CA GLY A 783 -3.47 1.19 -15.99
C GLY A 783 -3.01 2.65 -16.14
N PRO A 784 -2.68 3.11 -17.36
CA PRO A 784 -2.50 4.54 -17.66
C PRO A 784 -3.82 5.28 -17.97
N ASP A 785 -4.92 4.53 -18.14
CA ASP A 785 -6.22 5.00 -18.61
C ASP A 785 -7.31 4.81 -17.54
N ASP A 786 -7.36 5.74 -16.58
CA ASP A 786 -8.40 5.81 -15.53
C ASP A 786 -9.74 6.31 -16.11
N GLU A 787 -10.32 5.56 -17.06
CA GLU A 787 -11.44 6.01 -17.89
C GLU A 787 -12.70 5.18 -17.70
N PHE A 788 -13.84 5.89 -17.72
CA PHE A 788 -15.16 5.30 -17.49
C PHE A 788 -15.86 4.95 -18.82
N ALA A 789 -16.76 3.97 -18.73
CA ALA A 789 -17.74 3.66 -19.78
C ALA A 789 -19.13 3.45 -19.14
N ARG A 790 -20.18 3.51 -19.95
CA ARG A 790 -21.55 3.21 -19.54
C ARG A 790 -22.16 2.17 -20.49
N ILE A 791 -22.96 1.27 -19.97
CA ILE A 791 -23.87 0.42 -20.75
C ILE A 791 -25.30 0.96 -20.56
N THR A 792 -25.98 1.29 -21.65
CA THR A 792 -27.39 1.73 -21.62
C THR A 792 -28.35 0.53 -21.57
N ALA A 793 -29.64 0.77 -21.30
CA ALA A 793 -30.68 -0.25 -21.30
C ALA A 793 -30.74 -1.08 -22.60
N GLU A 794 -30.37 -0.49 -23.74
CA GLU A 794 -30.31 -1.15 -25.05
C GLU A 794 -29.00 -1.93 -25.29
N GLY A 795 -28.12 -2.02 -24.29
CA GLY A 795 -26.82 -2.72 -24.37
C GLY A 795 -25.71 -1.96 -25.09
N LYS A 796 -25.92 -0.68 -25.41
CA LYS A 796 -24.91 0.17 -26.07
C LYS A 796 -23.80 0.55 -25.08
N VAL A 797 -22.54 0.29 -25.46
CA VAL A 797 -21.36 0.65 -24.66
C VAL A 797 -20.82 2.02 -25.08
N GLU A 798 -21.11 3.03 -24.27
CA GLU A 798 -20.65 4.40 -24.41
C GLU A 798 -19.34 4.61 -23.64
N LYS A 799 -18.39 5.36 -24.20
CA LYS A 799 -17.09 5.65 -23.58
C LYS A 799 -17.11 7.11 -23.11
N LEU A 800 -16.69 7.37 -21.87
CA LEU A 800 -16.91 8.65 -21.19
C LEU A 800 -15.63 9.49 -21.03
N ASP A 801 -14.47 8.96 -21.44
CA ASP A 801 -13.13 9.48 -21.13
C ASP A 801 -12.82 9.44 -19.61
N ARG A 802 -11.84 10.25 -19.18
CA ARG A 802 -11.46 10.44 -17.76
C ARG A 802 -12.54 11.24 -17.05
N ALA A 803 -12.81 10.86 -15.80
CA ALA A 803 -13.63 11.67 -14.91
C ALA A 803 -13.00 13.06 -14.69
N ARG A 804 -13.84 14.09 -14.60
CA ARG A 804 -13.40 15.47 -14.34
C ARG A 804 -14.27 16.14 -13.28
N LEU A 805 -13.69 17.04 -12.50
CA LEU A 805 -14.43 17.98 -11.67
C LEU A 805 -15.08 19.08 -12.54
N GLU A 806 -16.07 19.79 -11.98
CA GLU A 806 -16.72 20.95 -12.62
C GLU A 806 -15.74 22.09 -12.99
N ASN A 807 -14.56 22.16 -12.35
CA ASN A 807 -13.48 23.09 -12.67
C ASN A 807 -12.60 22.65 -13.87
N GLY A 808 -12.85 21.45 -14.44
CA GLY A 808 -12.09 20.85 -15.55
C GLY A 808 -10.92 19.93 -15.14
N GLU A 809 -10.55 19.91 -13.85
CA GLU A 809 -9.50 19.08 -13.27
C GLU A 809 -9.81 17.58 -13.41
N VAL A 810 -8.80 16.75 -13.68
CA VAL A 810 -8.98 15.30 -13.91
C VAL A 810 -8.99 14.55 -12.59
N LEU A 811 -10.04 13.75 -12.36
CA LEU A 811 -10.13 12.85 -11.21
C LEU A 811 -9.63 11.45 -11.56
N HIS A 812 -8.72 10.92 -10.76
CA HIS A 812 -8.12 9.60 -10.92
C HIS A 812 -8.81 8.54 -10.06
N TYR A 813 -9.54 7.61 -10.69
CA TYR A 813 -10.24 6.53 -10.00
C TYR A 813 -9.32 5.33 -9.72
N HIS A 814 -8.97 5.10 -8.45
CA HIS A 814 -8.12 3.98 -8.06
C HIS A 814 -8.78 3.07 -7.01
N THR A 815 -9.12 1.86 -7.43
CA THR A 815 -9.92 0.82 -6.74
C THR A 815 -9.41 0.33 -5.38
N SER A 816 -8.21 0.70 -4.94
CA SER A 816 -7.75 0.41 -3.57
C SER A 816 -8.21 1.44 -2.53
N ASN A 817 -8.56 2.66 -2.98
CA ASN A 817 -8.77 3.84 -2.13
C ASN A 817 -10.07 4.60 -2.52
N ASN A 818 -10.90 4.01 -3.39
CA ASN A 818 -12.10 4.63 -3.95
C ASN A 818 -13.22 3.59 -4.08
N ASN A 819 -14.48 4.01 -3.87
CA ASN A 819 -15.66 3.14 -3.87
C ASN A 819 -16.83 3.86 -4.60
N LEU A 820 -17.67 3.12 -5.33
CA LEU A 820 -18.73 3.67 -6.19
C LEU A 820 -20.11 3.06 -5.89
N THR A 821 -21.09 3.90 -5.66
CA THR A 821 -22.51 3.53 -5.54
C THR A 821 -23.37 4.50 -6.36
N TYR A 822 -24.68 4.36 -6.32
CA TYR A 822 -25.64 5.37 -6.74
C TYR A 822 -26.41 5.92 -5.52
N ASP A 823 -26.97 7.12 -5.67
CA ASP A 823 -28.03 7.67 -4.83
C ASP A 823 -29.34 6.89 -5.11
N PRO A 824 -29.91 6.15 -4.14
CA PRO A 824 -31.11 5.32 -4.33
C PRO A 824 -32.42 6.09 -4.59
N VAL A 825 -32.40 7.43 -4.57
CA VAL A 825 -33.56 8.30 -4.88
C VAL A 825 -33.39 9.01 -6.22
N THR A 826 -32.23 9.61 -6.47
CA THR A 826 -32.00 10.41 -7.70
C THR A 826 -31.31 9.62 -8.82
N GLY A 827 -30.66 8.51 -8.49
CA GLY A 827 -29.83 7.76 -9.42
C GLY A 827 -28.47 8.41 -9.73
N ASP A 828 -28.12 9.57 -9.16
CA ASP A 828 -26.78 10.15 -9.37
C ASP A 828 -25.71 9.19 -8.81
N TYR A 829 -24.63 8.95 -9.55
CA TYR A 829 -23.49 8.16 -9.08
C TYR A 829 -22.76 8.88 -7.95
N LEU A 830 -22.37 8.14 -6.92
CA LEU A 830 -21.65 8.63 -5.75
C LEU A 830 -20.29 7.94 -5.66
N TRP A 831 -19.22 8.71 -5.74
CA TRP A 831 -17.84 8.26 -5.65
C TRP A 831 -17.24 8.71 -4.31
N TRP A 832 -17.03 7.75 -3.42
CA TRP A 832 -16.28 7.95 -2.17
C TRP A 832 -14.77 7.79 -2.38
N SER A 833 -13.98 8.72 -1.88
CA SER A 833 -12.51 8.66 -1.95
C SER A 833 -11.85 8.77 -0.58
N TYR A 834 -11.14 7.71 -0.18
CA TYR A 834 -10.33 7.69 1.04
C TYR A 834 -9.19 8.72 1.00
N ASN A 835 -8.54 8.88 -0.16
CA ASN A 835 -7.41 9.81 -0.30
C ASN A 835 -7.80 11.26 -0.11
N HIS A 836 -8.97 11.65 -0.62
CA HIS A 836 -9.43 13.04 -0.63
C HIS A 836 -10.35 13.36 0.54
N GLN A 837 -10.79 12.34 1.30
CA GLN A 837 -11.79 12.42 2.37
C GLN A 837 -13.10 13.09 1.91
N ARG A 838 -13.51 12.79 0.67
CA ARG A 838 -14.66 13.40 -0.03
C ARG A 838 -15.56 12.36 -0.67
N ILE A 839 -16.84 12.68 -0.77
CA ILE A 839 -17.79 12.05 -1.68
C ILE A 839 -18.07 13.03 -2.83
N TRP A 840 -17.80 12.58 -4.05
CA TRP A 840 -18.21 13.26 -5.27
C TRP A 840 -19.49 12.66 -5.84
N ARG A 841 -20.20 13.43 -6.67
CA ARG A 841 -21.49 13.07 -7.25
C ARG A 841 -21.50 13.37 -8.76
N SER A 842 -22.09 12.50 -9.57
CA SER A 842 -22.17 12.68 -11.02
C SER A 842 -23.46 12.11 -11.61
N LYS A 843 -24.01 12.79 -12.62
CA LYS A 843 -25.24 12.34 -13.33
C LYS A 843 -24.95 11.44 -14.52
N ASP A 844 -23.71 11.44 -15.00
CA ASP A 844 -23.28 10.82 -16.26
C ASP A 844 -22.01 9.98 -16.14
N GLY A 845 -21.35 9.97 -14.98
CA GLY A 845 -20.07 9.32 -14.74
C GLY A 845 -18.85 10.10 -15.26
N ARG A 846 -19.05 11.24 -15.93
CA ARG A 846 -18.02 12.02 -16.62
C ARG A 846 -17.69 13.31 -15.87
N VAL A 847 -18.71 14.11 -15.54
CA VAL A 847 -18.56 15.36 -14.78
C VAL A 847 -19.01 15.13 -13.34
N TRP A 848 -18.13 15.44 -12.40
CA TRP A 848 -18.28 15.18 -10.98
C TRP A 848 -18.26 16.49 -10.19
N SER A 849 -19.20 16.65 -9.27
CA SER A 849 -19.24 17.75 -8.30
C SER A 849 -18.94 17.23 -6.90
N GLU A 850 -18.53 18.11 -5.98
CA GLU A 850 -18.40 17.75 -4.57
C GLU A 850 -19.78 17.69 -3.91
N TYR A 851 -20.11 16.53 -3.32
CA TYR A 851 -21.31 16.35 -2.51
C TYR A 851 -21.01 16.55 -1.02
N GLU A 852 -19.89 16.00 -0.53
CA GLU A 852 -19.54 16.13 0.89
C GLU A 852 -18.04 15.92 1.20
N ASP A 853 -17.41 16.92 1.82
CA ASP A 853 -16.16 16.78 2.58
C ASP A 853 -16.46 16.15 3.95
N PHE A 854 -15.87 14.98 4.23
CA PHE A 854 -16.03 14.27 5.49
C PHE A 854 -14.78 14.25 6.38
N ALA A 855 -13.72 14.99 6.04
CA ALA A 855 -12.49 15.09 6.84
C ALA A 855 -12.73 15.73 8.22
N HIS A 856 -13.81 16.50 8.37
CA HIS A 856 -14.15 17.23 9.57
C HIS A 856 -14.90 16.40 10.64
N TYR A 857 -15.61 15.32 10.27
CA TYR A 857 -16.37 14.48 11.21
C TYR A 857 -15.47 13.70 12.17
N ARG A 858 -16.02 13.34 13.33
CA ARG A 858 -15.36 12.55 14.38
C ARG A 858 -16.39 11.55 14.95
N PHE A 859 -16.02 10.28 15.07
CA PHE A 859 -16.80 9.28 15.83
C PHE A 859 -15.97 8.78 17.01
N ASN A 860 -16.62 8.59 18.17
CA ASN A 860 -16.03 8.04 19.39
C ASN A 860 -14.71 8.72 19.85
N GLY A 861 -14.50 10.00 19.50
CA GLY A 861 -13.29 10.76 19.81
C GLY A 861 -12.14 10.60 18.81
N GLU A 862 -12.24 9.68 17.85
CA GLU A 862 -11.23 9.48 16.81
C GLU A 862 -11.35 10.51 15.66
N GLY A 863 -10.23 10.71 14.95
CA GLY A 863 -10.19 11.45 13.69
C GLY A 863 -11.00 10.80 12.56
N GLY A 864 -11.53 11.64 11.66
CA GLY A 864 -12.23 11.23 10.44
C GLY A 864 -13.62 10.61 10.66
N LEU A 865 -14.42 10.61 9.60
CA LEU A 865 -15.73 9.94 9.56
C LEU A 865 -15.61 8.41 9.63
N PHE A 866 -14.54 7.84 9.07
CA PHE A 866 -14.26 6.41 9.11
C PHE A 866 -12.92 6.14 9.78
N GLY A 867 -12.71 4.90 10.23
CA GLY A 867 -11.43 4.44 10.73
C GLY A 867 -10.34 4.48 9.66
N ALA A 868 -9.08 4.39 10.10
CA ALA A 868 -7.89 4.55 9.25
C ALA A 868 -7.63 3.35 8.32
N SER A 869 -8.58 3.00 7.44
CA SER A 869 -8.44 1.97 6.43
C SER A 869 -9.18 2.35 5.16
N SER A 870 -8.62 2.02 3.99
CA SER A 870 -9.35 2.15 2.71
C SER A 870 -10.33 1.00 2.44
N PHE A 871 -10.56 0.14 3.44
CA PHE A 871 -11.32 -1.10 3.36
C PHE A 871 -12.79 -0.94 3.75
N ILE A 872 -13.37 0.25 3.50
CA ILE A 872 -14.75 0.56 3.85
C ILE A 872 -15.63 0.25 2.64
N GLN A 873 -16.62 -0.63 2.85
CA GLN A 873 -17.64 -0.92 1.86
C GLN A 873 -18.80 0.06 2.03
N VAL A 874 -19.40 0.51 0.91
CA VAL A 874 -20.67 1.24 0.89
C VAL A 874 -21.69 0.47 0.05
N ALA A 875 -22.96 0.50 0.46
CA ALA A 875 -24.06 -0.11 -0.26
C ALA A 875 -25.35 0.72 -0.13
N PRO A 876 -26.15 0.88 -1.20
CA PRO A 876 -27.41 1.60 -1.15
C PRO A 876 -28.52 0.72 -0.55
N ILE A 877 -29.39 1.32 0.27
CA ILE A 877 -30.52 0.62 0.90
C ILE A 877 -31.77 0.86 0.04
N ALA A 878 -32.08 -0.10 -0.83
CA ALA A 878 -33.17 0.00 -1.80
C ALA A 878 -34.52 0.36 -1.14
N GLY A 879 -35.24 1.32 -1.73
CA GLY A 879 -36.51 1.85 -1.19
C GLY A 879 -36.34 2.86 -0.04
N THR A 880 -35.14 3.42 0.14
CA THR A 880 -34.86 4.48 1.13
C THR A 880 -33.92 5.55 0.55
N ASP A 881 -33.74 6.65 1.27
CA ASP A 881 -32.72 7.69 1.04
C ASP A 881 -31.40 7.41 1.78
N GLY A 882 -31.12 6.13 2.08
CA GLY A 882 -30.02 5.70 2.93
C GLY A 882 -28.91 4.92 2.25
N LEU A 883 -27.67 5.15 2.71
CA LEU A 883 -26.50 4.31 2.43
C LEU A 883 -26.05 3.60 3.71
N ALA A 884 -25.71 2.32 3.60
CA ALA A 884 -25.01 1.56 4.62
C ALA A 884 -23.49 1.58 4.36
N TRP A 885 -22.71 1.79 5.41
CA TRP A 885 -21.26 1.81 5.38
C TRP A 885 -20.70 0.82 6.39
N PHE A 886 -19.74 0.00 5.98
CA PHE A 886 -19.20 -1.09 6.78
C PHE A 886 -17.72 -0.82 7.09
N ASP A 887 -17.45 -0.43 8.32
CA ASP A 887 -16.10 -0.18 8.84
C ASP A 887 -15.66 -1.36 9.73
N PRO A 888 -14.58 -2.09 9.41
CA PRO A 888 -14.13 -3.25 10.20
C PRO A 888 -13.74 -2.92 11.66
N ASN A 889 -13.43 -1.67 11.94
CA ASN A 889 -13.00 -1.19 13.27
C ASN A 889 -14.16 -0.56 14.03
N ARG A 890 -15.01 0.22 13.34
CA ARG A 890 -16.12 0.99 13.97
C ARG A 890 -17.47 0.28 13.93
N GLY A 891 -17.76 -0.54 12.92
CA GLY A 891 -19.04 -1.24 12.75
C GLY A 891 -19.89 -0.70 11.59
N LEU A 892 -21.22 -0.78 11.74
CA LEU A 892 -22.17 -0.22 10.78
C LEU A 892 -22.34 1.27 11.01
N ILE A 893 -22.15 2.07 9.95
CA ILE A 893 -22.49 3.49 9.91
C ILE A 893 -23.59 3.67 8.85
N LEU A 894 -24.67 4.38 9.18
CA LEU A 894 -25.67 4.80 8.22
C LEU A 894 -25.45 6.27 7.85
N HIS A 895 -25.69 6.61 6.58
CA HIS A 895 -25.86 7.97 6.10
C HIS A 895 -27.25 8.11 5.49
N ARG A 896 -28.00 9.13 5.89
CA ARG A 896 -29.19 9.57 5.16
C ARG A 896 -28.76 10.70 4.23
N LEU A 897 -29.01 10.55 2.93
CA LEU A 897 -28.52 11.47 1.91
C LEU A 897 -29.18 12.86 2.00
N ARG A 898 -28.57 13.81 1.31
CA ARG A 898 -29.12 15.12 0.95
C ARG A 898 -29.47 15.10 -0.54
N HIS A 899 -30.65 15.62 -0.89
CA HIS A 899 -31.17 15.75 -2.25
C HIS A 899 -31.62 17.19 -2.47
#